data_AF-A0A6N4W4L1-F1
#
_entry.id   AF-A0A6N4W4L1-F1
#
_cell.length_a   1.000
_cell.length_b   1.000
_cell.length_c   1.000
_cell.angle_alpha   90.00
_cell.angle_beta   90.00
_cell.angle_gamma   90.00
#
_symmetry.space_group_name_H-M   'P 1'
#
loop_
_entity.id
_entity.type
_entity.pdbx_description
1 polymer ?
#
loop_
_entity_poly.entity_id
_entity_poly.type
_entity_poly.pdbx_seq_one_letter_code
_entity_poly.pdbx_strand_id
1 'polypeptide(L)'
;MDNAALVGSNPIQQFVSIFVSDGTAAHPDAGLLVGNGYSWTAQTCNQGAACAGGRAGLLWGDGGNGYNGGNGGSAFLIGNGGAGGPGISGASGGAGGAGGHGGLLWGAGGAGGTGGYSTSAGGQAGAGGRGGDTGLLSLFSVAGAGGAGGIASGAGGLAGFGGAGGNTGLLAHFGIAGAGGDGGMATGAGGTGGAGGAGGAAGLLTLFGAGGAGGDAGSGALAGGTAGAGGRAGLIGTGGAGGAGTFAQPGGNGGHSGLLYGVGGAGGTGGPSAVGGTGGDAGLFGVGGAGGAGGALAQGGSGGAGGVLLGAGGSGGGGGVTAAGGTGGAAGLFGRPGTAGPGGGAPTVPVTYGPTTNFSTTQITVFGTTITAEVDTGAPGLTIPMTLLNPATLGPSTGVTGEIHYGTPEFQRVYYDVYNVPVSYQNGIVTAAIPVGVIYQVEYNGGDGWKIIPPSDWSDPKYQITTDMGVAPGIADGLASPVKGLPGNLAEGLLIDLTASNPSTSITFGPNPLPAVNSVPGWWYTTLAYEVISSTGSSSGIQTVTNNALIDSGGLGGVVPDKYLPPDLVNKDKLPVGTVFNLYTPDGTTLLYSTTITDDTGGAFKTFIQSGDYLNTGIAPFRQGPIYFSYPTKDGVAVFDYGP
;
A
#
# COMPACT_ATOMS: atom_id res chain seq x y z
N MET A 1 -31.02 46.94 42.56
CA MET A 1 -30.07 46.49 43.60
C MET A 1 -29.73 45.07 43.24
N ASP A 2 -28.51 44.84 42.75
CA ASP A 2 -27.78 43.63 43.09
C ASP A 2 -26.30 43.92 42.99
N ASN A 3 -25.66 43.62 44.09
CA ASN A 3 -24.38 44.11 44.54
C ASN A 3 -23.39 42.96 44.33
N ALA A 4 -22.79 42.86 43.15
CA ALA A 4 -21.66 41.96 42.93
C ALA A 4 -20.38 42.78 43.15
N ALA A 5 -19.90 42.73 44.39
CA ALA A 5 -18.67 43.33 44.84
C ALA A 5 -17.50 42.95 43.90
N LEU A 6 -16.73 43.97 43.49
CA LEU A 6 -15.32 43.79 43.17
C LEU A 6 -14.66 43.09 44.38
N VAL A 7 -14.47 41.77 44.27
CA VAL A 7 -13.55 41.07 45.16
C VAL A 7 -12.17 41.58 44.81
N GLY A 8 -11.58 42.34 45.73
CA GLY A 8 -10.24 42.89 45.58
C GLY A 8 -9.27 41.77 45.21
N SER A 9 -8.71 41.86 44.00
CA SER A 9 -7.51 41.12 43.64
C SER A 9 -6.43 41.54 44.62
N ASN A 10 -5.96 40.60 45.44
CA ASN A 10 -4.89 40.86 46.39
C ASN A 10 -3.67 41.36 45.59
N PRO A 11 -3.18 42.59 45.80
CA PRO A 11 -2.07 43.15 45.02
C PRO A 11 -0.79 42.32 45.17
N ILE A 12 -0.64 41.58 46.28
CA ILE A 12 0.45 40.63 46.47
C ILE A 12 0.28 39.41 45.56
N GLN A 13 -0.95 38.89 45.38
CA GLN A 13 -1.19 37.79 44.44
C GLN A 13 -0.96 38.22 42.99
N GLN A 14 -1.35 39.43 42.61
CA GLN A 14 -1.06 39.97 41.27
C GLN A 14 0.45 40.21 41.04
N PHE A 15 1.17 40.65 42.07
CA PHE A 15 2.61 40.80 41.99
C PHE A 15 3.31 39.44 41.90
N VAL A 16 2.89 38.45 42.70
CA VAL A 16 3.44 37.09 42.67
C VAL A 16 3.14 36.40 41.33
N SER A 17 1.96 36.61 40.74
CA SER A 17 1.59 36.00 39.45
C SER A 17 2.46 36.47 38.28
N ILE A 18 3.14 37.61 38.38
CA ILE A 18 4.11 38.02 37.35
C ILE A 18 5.29 37.03 37.28
N PHE A 19 5.67 36.44 38.41
CA PHE A 19 6.82 35.55 38.51
C PHE A 19 6.42 34.07 38.53
N VAL A 20 5.27 33.75 39.13
CA VAL A 20 4.79 32.38 39.35
C VAL A 20 3.33 32.29 38.96
N SER A 21 3.06 31.86 37.73
CA SER A 21 1.70 31.59 37.23
C SER A 21 1.74 30.75 35.97
N ASP A 22 0.69 29.96 35.76
CA ASP A 22 0.44 29.37 34.44
C ASP A 22 -0.12 30.42 33.48
N GLY A 23 0.10 30.18 32.19
CA GLY A 23 -0.49 30.95 31.10
C GLY A 23 -2.01 30.78 31.04
N THR A 24 -2.66 31.77 30.43
CA THR A 24 -4.11 31.80 30.19
C THR A 24 -4.38 32.15 28.72
N ALA A 25 -5.61 31.97 28.24
CA ALA A 25 -5.96 32.37 26.86
C ALA A 25 -5.68 33.86 26.56
N ALA A 26 -5.81 34.76 27.56
CA ALA A 26 -5.52 36.18 27.38
C ALA A 26 -4.02 36.50 27.45
N HIS A 27 -3.28 35.73 28.25
CA HIS A 27 -1.83 35.85 28.43
C HIS A 27 -1.21 34.46 28.32
N PRO A 28 -0.93 33.96 27.10
CA PRO A 28 -0.58 32.56 26.89
C PRO A 28 0.73 32.16 27.57
N ASP A 29 1.70 33.06 27.66
CA ASP A 29 2.97 32.81 28.32
C ASP A 29 2.78 32.72 29.84
N ALA A 30 3.54 31.82 30.48
CA ALA A 30 3.59 31.68 31.93
C ALA A 30 4.23 32.91 32.60
N GLY A 31 4.16 32.95 33.94
CA GLY A 31 4.94 33.87 34.76
C GLY A 31 6.44 33.68 34.53
N LEU A 32 7.22 34.75 34.77
CA LEU A 32 8.62 34.85 34.33
C LEU A 32 9.52 33.71 34.83
N LEU A 33 9.28 33.17 36.03
CA LEU A 33 10.15 32.18 36.67
C LEU A 33 9.58 30.77 36.63
N VAL A 34 8.31 30.61 37.01
CA VAL A 34 7.70 29.29 37.17
C VAL A 34 6.28 29.30 36.61
N GLY A 35 5.96 28.30 35.80
CA GLY A 35 4.61 28.05 35.31
C GLY A 35 4.60 27.46 33.91
N ASN A 36 3.48 26.83 33.57
CA ASN A 36 3.25 26.22 32.28
C ASN A 36 2.66 27.23 31.30
N GLY A 37 3.09 27.16 30.05
CA GLY A 37 2.46 27.91 28.97
C GLY A 37 1.05 27.40 28.68
N TYR A 38 0.19 28.30 28.20
CA TYR A 38 -1.19 27.97 27.89
C TYR A 38 -1.31 27.06 26.67
N SER A 39 -2.08 25.98 26.81
CA SER A 39 -2.42 25.06 25.72
C SER A 39 -3.77 25.40 25.12
N TRP A 40 -3.80 25.66 23.82
CA TRP A 40 -5.03 26.03 23.12
C TRP A 40 -5.91 24.81 22.79
N THR A 41 -7.21 25.05 22.75
CA THR A 41 -8.24 24.07 22.35
C THR A 41 -9.18 24.69 21.33
N ALA A 42 -10.06 23.87 20.73
CA ALA A 42 -11.10 24.36 19.81
C ALA A 42 -12.00 25.44 20.45
N GLN A 43 -12.31 25.30 21.73
CA GLN A 43 -13.20 26.21 22.46
C GLN A 43 -12.53 27.57 22.75
N THR A 44 -11.21 27.55 22.95
CA THR A 44 -10.44 28.72 23.40
C THR A 44 -9.78 29.43 22.21
N CYS A 45 -9.52 28.72 21.11
CA CYS A 45 -9.06 29.24 19.83
C CYS A 45 -10.19 29.21 18.77
N ASN A 46 -11.27 29.94 19.01
CA ASN A 46 -12.51 29.87 18.21
C ASN A 46 -12.56 30.89 17.04
N GLN A 47 -11.48 31.59 16.75
CA GLN A 47 -11.43 32.66 15.75
C GLN A 47 -11.01 32.20 14.35
N GLY A 48 -10.85 30.88 14.14
CA GLY A 48 -10.41 30.32 12.85
C GLY A 48 -8.96 30.67 12.48
N ALA A 49 -8.17 31.22 13.41
CA ALA A 49 -6.77 31.55 13.25
C ALA A 49 -5.87 30.52 13.95
N ALA A 50 -4.59 30.52 13.59
CA ALA A 50 -3.57 29.74 14.29
C ALA A 50 -3.31 30.33 15.68
N CYS A 51 -3.35 29.49 16.71
CA CYS A 51 -3.06 29.88 18.09
C CYS A 51 -1.79 29.21 18.59
N ALA A 52 -0.74 30.00 18.80
CA ALA A 52 0.53 29.51 19.31
C ALA A 52 0.43 29.24 20.81
N GLY A 53 0.89 28.06 21.23
CA GLY A 53 0.98 27.68 22.63
C GLY A 53 1.93 28.59 23.39
N GLY A 54 1.59 28.85 24.65
CA GLY A 54 2.37 29.73 25.50
C GLY A 54 3.74 29.18 25.86
N ARG A 55 4.71 30.06 26.11
CA ARG A 55 6.02 29.69 26.64
C ARG A 55 5.94 29.43 28.14
N ALA A 56 6.79 28.53 28.61
CA ALA A 56 6.93 28.26 30.04
C ALA A 56 7.69 29.36 30.79
N GLY A 57 7.70 29.28 32.12
CA GLY A 57 8.58 30.10 32.96
C GLY A 57 10.06 29.76 32.77
N LEU A 58 10.95 30.70 33.11
CA LEU A 58 12.38 30.58 32.89
C LEU A 58 13.00 29.36 33.60
N LEU A 59 12.61 29.09 34.85
CA LEU A 59 13.24 28.08 35.71
C LEU A 59 12.56 26.72 35.60
N TRP A 60 11.22 26.71 35.52
CA TRP A 60 10.44 25.49 35.47
C TRP A 60 9.07 25.69 34.81
N GLY A 61 8.71 24.75 33.94
CA GLY A 61 7.38 24.61 33.37
C GLY A 61 7.41 24.06 31.95
N ASP A 62 6.29 23.52 31.52
CA ASP A 62 6.09 23.00 30.17
C ASP A 62 5.56 24.10 29.24
N GLY A 63 5.97 24.08 27.97
CA GLY A 63 5.37 24.89 26.93
C GLY A 63 3.97 24.39 26.59
N GLY A 64 3.07 25.32 26.28
CA GLY A 64 1.69 25.00 25.92
C GLY A 64 1.55 24.47 24.50
N ASN A 65 0.52 23.68 24.23
CA ASN A 65 0.21 23.18 22.89
C ASN A 65 -0.40 24.28 22.01
N GLY A 66 0.01 24.31 20.75
CA GLY A 66 -0.62 25.13 19.72
C GLY A 66 -1.90 24.49 19.17
N TYR A 67 -2.70 25.28 18.45
CA TYR A 67 -3.93 24.84 17.80
C TYR A 67 -4.06 25.48 16.40
N ASN A 68 -4.75 24.80 15.47
CA ASN A 68 -5.03 25.32 14.12
C ASN A 68 -3.77 25.78 13.34
N GLY A 69 -2.71 24.98 13.35
CA GLY A 69 -1.43 25.31 12.73
C GLY A 69 -0.53 26.21 13.59
N GLY A 70 -0.97 26.58 14.79
CA GLY A 70 -0.16 27.34 15.74
C GLY A 70 0.97 26.49 16.31
N ASN A 71 2.14 27.10 16.50
CA ASN A 71 3.30 26.40 17.07
C ASN A 71 3.07 26.05 18.54
N GLY A 72 3.70 24.98 19.01
CA GLY A 72 3.83 24.70 20.42
C GLY A 72 4.79 25.68 21.11
N GLY A 73 4.51 25.99 22.37
CA GLY A 73 5.35 26.84 23.19
C GLY A 73 6.61 26.12 23.65
N SER A 74 7.68 26.88 23.87
CA SER A 74 8.96 26.31 24.35
C SER A 74 9.06 26.35 25.87
N ALA A 75 9.76 25.36 26.42
CA ALA A 75 10.30 25.43 27.76
C ALA A 75 11.67 26.14 27.75
N PHE A 76 12.11 26.67 28.90
CA PHE A 76 13.38 27.39 29.02
C PHE A 76 14.48 26.56 29.69
N LEU A 77 14.47 26.42 31.02
CA LEU A 77 15.53 25.69 31.75
C LEU A 77 15.17 24.22 31.96
N ILE A 78 13.99 23.97 32.56
CA ILE A 78 13.45 22.65 32.87
C ILE A 78 11.99 22.58 32.41
N GLY A 79 11.68 21.62 31.55
CA GLY A 79 10.32 21.34 31.09
C GLY A 79 10.27 20.95 29.62
N ASN A 80 9.14 20.44 29.18
CA ASN A 80 8.94 19.95 27.82
C ASN A 80 8.40 21.06 26.91
N GLY A 81 8.72 21.00 25.63
CA GLY A 81 8.05 21.82 24.63
C GLY A 81 6.64 21.32 24.35
N GLY A 82 5.73 22.24 24.07
CA GLY A 82 4.36 21.92 23.67
C GLY A 82 4.29 21.39 22.24
N ALA A 83 3.26 20.62 21.91
CA ALA A 83 3.00 20.16 20.55
C ALA A 83 2.51 21.30 19.65
N GLY A 84 2.86 21.23 18.37
CA GLY A 84 2.27 22.07 17.34
C GLY A 84 0.83 21.66 17.00
N GLY A 85 -0.01 22.63 16.71
CA GLY A 85 -1.41 22.40 16.33
C GLY A 85 -1.54 21.86 14.91
N PRO A 86 -2.52 20.98 14.63
CA PRO A 86 -2.80 20.52 13.28
C PRO A 86 -3.27 21.69 12.40
N GLY A 87 -2.85 21.69 11.14
CA GLY A 87 -3.25 22.70 10.17
C GLY A 87 -4.73 22.63 9.80
N ILE A 88 -5.31 23.78 9.45
CA ILE A 88 -6.73 23.86 9.07
C ILE A 88 -6.94 23.31 7.67
N SER A 89 -7.89 22.39 7.49
CA SER A 89 -8.29 21.89 6.17
C SER A 89 -9.16 22.88 5.41
N GLY A 90 -9.03 22.93 4.08
CA GLY A 90 -9.81 23.84 3.25
C GLY A 90 -9.56 23.66 1.76
N ALA A 91 -9.85 24.71 0.97
CA ALA A 91 -9.51 24.73 -0.45
C ALA A 91 -8.00 24.53 -0.66
N SER A 92 -7.19 25.13 0.20
CA SER A 92 -5.79 24.73 0.41
C SER A 92 -5.63 24.36 1.88
N GLY A 93 -4.82 23.35 2.15
CA GLY A 93 -4.54 22.91 3.50
C GLY A 93 -3.56 23.85 4.20
N GLY A 94 -3.90 24.31 5.40
CA GLY A 94 -2.98 25.05 6.27
C GLY A 94 -1.86 24.16 6.79
N ALA A 95 -0.66 24.72 7.00
CA ALA A 95 0.45 23.97 7.58
C ALA A 95 0.19 23.59 9.04
N GLY A 96 0.75 22.47 9.47
CA GLY A 96 0.84 22.11 10.87
C GLY A 96 1.87 22.98 11.60
N GLY A 97 1.59 23.31 12.86
CA GLY A 97 2.49 24.10 13.69
C GLY A 97 3.75 23.32 14.07
N ALA A 98 4.88 24.01 14.23
CA ALA A 98 6.07 23.39 14.77
C ALA A 98 5.88 23.03 16.25
N GLY A 99 6.52 21.94 16.70
CA GLY A 99 6.63 21.62 18.12
C GLY A 99 7.59 22.58 18.83
N GLY A 100 7.30 22.87 20.09
CA GLY A 100 8.13 23.73 20.94
C GLY A 100 9.40 23.05 21.42
N HIS A 101 10.40 23.85 21.80
CA HIS A 101 11.66 23.32 22.31
C HIS A 101 11.54 22.83 23.76
N GLY A 102 12.24 21.74 24.07
CA GLY A 102 12.45 21.30 25.45
C GLY A 102 13.46 22.18 26.20
N GLY A 103 13.42 22.13 27.53
CA GLY A 103 14.27 22.93 28.40
C GLY A 103 15.76 22.64 28.24
N LEU A 104 16.58 23.67 28.43
CA LEU A 104 18.03 23.69 28.26
C LEU A 104 18.73 22.53 28.99
N LEU A 105 18.31 22.23 30.22
CA LEU A 105 18.90 21.22 31.09
C LEU A 105 18.07 19.93 31.17
N TRP A 106 16.76 20.03 30.95
CA TRP A 106 15.86 18.88 30.96
C TRP A 106 14.57 19.16 30.19
N GLY A 107 14.13 18.15 29.46
CA GLY A 107 12.81 18.10 28.84
C GLY A 107 12.84 17.71 27.37
N ALA A 108 11.74 17.15 26.92
CA ALA A 108 11.53 16.73 25.55
C ALA A 108 11.11 17.90 24.66
N GLY A 109 11.43 17.81 23.37
CA GLY A 109 10.81 18.68 22.37
C GLY A 109 9.39 18.23 22.06
N GLY A 110 8.51 19.17 21.74
CA GLY A 110 7.12 18.86 21.37
C GLY A 110 7.00 18.29 19.95
N ALA A 111 5.98 17.49 19.69
CA ALA A 111 5.71 16.99 18.34
C ALA A 111 5.25 18.13 17.39
N GLY A 112 5.58 18.02 16.10
CA GLY A 112 5.00 18.87 15.07
C GLY A 112 3.54 18.50 14.78
N GLY A 113 2.73 19.51 14.45
CA GLY A 113 1.33 19.32 14.05
C GLY A 113 1.22 18.73 12.64
N THR A 114 0.16 17.98 12.36
CA THR A 114 -0.11 17.48 11.00
C THR A 114 -0.53 18.61 10.06
N GLY A 115 -0.26 18.46 8.76
CA GLY A 115 -0.76 19.36 7.74
C GLY A 115 -2.26 19.20 7.48
N GLY A 116 -2.94 20.31 7.19
CA GLY A 116 -4.36 20.31 6.86
C GLY A 116 -4.64 19.74 5.46
N TYR A 117 -5.86 19.24 5.25
CA TYR A 117 -6.29 18.67 3.97
C TYR A 117 -6.62 19.76 2.94
N SER A 118 -6.39 19.43 1.66
CA SER A 118 -6.82 20.22 0.51
C SER A 118 -7.88 19.45 -0.28
N THR A 119 -9.03 20.08 -0.55
CA THR A 119 -10.11 19.47 -1.33
C THR A 119 -10.33 20.09 -2.71
N SER A 120 -9.63 21.19 -3.04
CA SER A 120 -9.81 21.87 -4.32
C SER A 120 -8.96 21.26 -5.45
N ALA A 121 -9.46 21.34 -6.68
CA ALA A 121 -8.69 20.94 -7.87
C ALA A 121 -7.43 21.82 -8.00
N GLY A 122 -6.27 21.19 -8.18
CA GLY A 122 -4.96 21.83 -8.17
C GLY A 122 -4.53 22.38 -6.81
N GLY A 123 -5.30 22.14 -5.74
CA GLY A 123 -5.02 22.67 -4.41
C GLY A 123 -3.85 21.97 -3.73
N GLN A 124 -3.08 22.74 -2.96
CA GLN A 124 -1.98 22.22 -2.16
C GLN A 124 -2.44 21.95 -0.72
N ALA A 125 -2.16 20.75 -0.21
CA ALA A 125 -2.37 20.39 1.18
C ALA A 125 -1.23 20.92 2.07
N GLY A 126 -1.52 21.06 3.36
CA GLY A 126 -0.58 21.67 4.30
C GLY A 126 0.62 20.79 4.56
N ALA A 127 1.80 21.38 4.71
CA ALA A 127 2.95 20.64 5.22
C ALA A 127 2.77 20.30 6.70
N GLY A 128 3.33 19.18 7.14
CA GLY A 128 3.48 18.86 8.54
C GLY A 128 4.49 19.77 9.23
N GLY A 129 4.24 20.08 10.49
CA GLY A 129 5.11 20.90 11.32
C GLY A 129 6.38 20.16 11.71
N ARG A 130 7.48 20.90 11.89
CA ARG A 130 8.72 20.32 12.38
C ARG A 130 8.58 19.93 13.86
N GLY A 131 9.19 18.82 14.27
CA GLY A 131 9.33 18.45 15.67
C GLY A 131 10.26 19.38 16.44
N GLY A 132 9.97 19.60 17.71
CA GLY A 132 10.75 20.46 18.60
C GLY A 132 12.10 19.85 18.95
N ASP A 133 13.14 20.67 18.95
CA ASP A 133 14.47 20.24 19.43
C ASP A 133 14.50 20.17 20.97
N THR A 134 15.40 19.36 21.53
CA THR A 134 15.66 19.39 22.98
C THR A 134 16.68 20.48 23.35
N GLY A 135 16.80 20.78 24.64
CA GLY A 135 17.82 21.71 25.14
C GLY A 135 19.27 21.29 24.91
N LEU A 136 20.15 22.28 24.77
CA LEU A 136 21.57 22.13 24.43
C LEU A 136 22.35 21.20 25.38
N LEU A 137 22.01 21.20 26.67
CA LEU A 137 22.78 20.57 27.76
C LEU A 137 21.99 19.42 28.44
N SER A 138 20.92 18.96 27.81
CA SER A 138 19.99 18.03 28.47
C SER A 138 20.65 16.70 28.85
N LEU A 139 20.44 16.23 30.09
CA LEU A 139 21.01 14.95 30.54
C LEU A 139 20.34 13.76 29.81
N PHE A 140 19.01 13.79 29.69
CA PHE A 140 18.21 12.84 28.93
C PHE A 140 17.26 13.62 28.04
N SER A 141 17.36 13.38 26.73
CA SER A 141 16.65 14.15 25.73
C SER A 141 15.93 13.26 24.73
N VAL A 142 14.66 13.58 24.48
CA VAL A 142 13.89 13.04 23.37
C VAL A 142 13.35 14.23 22.59
N ALA A 143 13.77 14.36 21.34
CA ALA A 143 13.28 15.43 20.49
C ALA A 143 11.93 15.04 19.88
N GLY A 144 11.12 16.03 19.53
CA GLY A 144 9.79 15.82 19.00
C GLY A 144 9.81 15.23 17.59
N ALA A 145 8.86 14.37 17.26
CA ALA A 145 8.66 13.92 15.89
C ALA A 145 8.09 15.05 15.01
N GLY A 146 8.39 15.00 13.71
CA GLY A 146 7.73 15.84 12.72
C GLY A 146 6.28 15.40 12.48
N GLY A 147 5.41 16.35 12.14
CA GLY A 147 4.03 16.06 11.78
C GLY A 147 3.92 15.50 10.36
N ALA A 148 2.92 14.67 10.09
CA ALA A 148 2.63 14.20 8.75
C ALA A 148 2.13 15.33 7.83
N GLY A 149 2.41 15.22 6.53
CA GLY A 149 1.85 16.08 5.50
C GLY A 149 0.35 15.87 5.29
N GLY A 150 -0.34 16.93 4.87
CA GLY A 150 -1.77 16.89 4.59
C GLY A 150 -2.10 16.16 3.28
N ILE A 151 -3.29 15.56 3.22
CA ILE A 151 -3.85 14.90 2.03
C ILE A 151 -4.41 15.94 1.05
N ALA A 152 -4.16 15.74 -0.25
CA ALA A 152 -4.80 16.49 -1.34
C ALA A 152 -5.78 15.59 -2.11
N SER A 153 -7.07 15.89 -2.04
CA SER A 153 -8.12 15.06 -2.67
C SER A 153 -8.66 15.59 -4.00
N GLY A 154 -8.39 16.86 -4.35
CA GLY A 154 -8.77 17.42 -5.65
C GLY A 154 -7.91 16.91 -6.81
N ALA A 155 -8.47 16.87 -8.01
CA ALA A 155 -7.75 16.53 -9.23
C ALA A 155 -6.53 17.45 -9.42
N GLY A 156 -5.36 16.89 -9.75
CA GLY A 156 -4.09 17.61 -9.86
C GLY A 156 -3.56 18.16 -8.52
N GLY A 157 -4.12 17.72 -7.39
CA GLY A 157 -3.72 18.20 -6.06
C GLY A 157 -2.29 17.82 -5.68
N LEU A 158 -1.66 18.68 -4.88
CA LEU A 158 -0.32 18.47 -4.33
C LEU A 158 -0.42 18.18 -2.84
N ALA A 159 -0.03 16.99 -2.42
CA ALA A 159 -0.06 16.65 -1.02
C ALA A 159 1.04 17.36 -0.22
N GLY A 160 0.83 17.48 1.08
CA GLY A 160 1.74 18.17 1.97
C GLY A 160 3.02 17.38 2.22
N PHE A 161 4.13 18.08 2.41
CA PHE A 161 5.37 17.45 2.88
C PHE A 161 5.27 17.03 4.34
N GLY A 162 5.91 15.94 4.70
CA GLY A 162 6.15 15.59 6.10
C GLY A 162 7.12 16.56 6.77
N GLY A 163 6.86 16.87 8.04
CA GLY A 163 7.72 17.73 8.85
C GLY A 163 9.01 17.01 9.24
N ALA A 164 10.13 17.72 9.35
CA ALA A 164 11.36 17.13 9.86
C ALA A 164 11.24 16.81 11.36
N GLY A 165 11.96 15.79 11.81
CA GLY A 165 12.11 15.50 13.23
C GLY A 165 12.97 16.54 13.96
N GLY A 166 12.76 16.68 15.26
CA GLY A 166 13.57 17.52 16.13
C GLY A 166 14.95 16.92 16.39
N ASN A 167 15.94 17.77 16.62
CA ASN A 167 17.30 17.37 16.97
C ASN A 167 17.49 17.30 18.49
N THR A 168 18.48 16.53 18.92
CA THR A 168 18.93 16.59 20.32
C THR A 168 19.95 17.70 20.53
N GLY A 169 20.14 18.11 21.80
CA GLY A 169 21.12 19.13 22.16
C GLY A 169 22.56 18.69 21.89
N LEU A 170 23.42 19.66 21.57
CA LEU A 170 24.83 19.42 21.21
C LEU A 170 25.58 18.57 22.26
N LEU A 171 25.32 18.80 23.55
CA LEU A 171 26.07 18.24 24.68
C LEU A 171 25.22 17.29 25.53
N ALA A 172 24.14 16.74 24.97
CA ALA A 172 23.30 15.82 25.71
C ALA A 172 24.06 14.55 26.14
N HIS A 173 23.78 13.97 27.30
CA HIS A 173 24.40 12.68 27.66
C HIS A 173 23.71 11.53 26.94
N PHE A 174 22.38 11.50 27.01
CA PHE A 174 21.53 10.57 26.28
C PHE A 174 20.55 11.35 25.41
N GLY A 175 20.51 11.03 24.12
CA GLY A 175 19.67 11.74 23.16
C GLY A 175 19.04 10.81 22.15
N ILE A 176 17.73 10.95 21.97
CA ILE A 176 16.99 10.35 20.86
C ILE A 176 16.40 11.49 20.04
N ALA A 177 16.83 11.60 18.79
CA ALA A 177 16.28 12.58 17.88
C ALA A 177 14.92 12.13 17.33
N GLY A 178 14.08 13.10 16.96
CA GLY A 178 12.72 12.85 16.52
C GLY A 178 12.66 12.24 15.13
N ALA A 179 11.69 11.38 14.87
CA ALA A 179 11.42 10.91 13.51
C ALA A 179 10.90 12.05 12.62
N GLY A 180 11.17 11.98 11.33
CA GLY A 180 10.46 12.77 10.33
C GLY A 180 9.01 12.29 10.21
N GLY A 181 8.11 13.21 9.87
CA GLY A 181 6.73 12.86 9.55
C GLY A 181 6.60 12.37 8.12
N ASP A 182 5.59 11.55 7.85
CA ASP A 182 5.34 11.02 6.51
C ASP A 182 4.81 12.10 5.57
N GLY A 183 5.06 11.93 4.27
CA GLY A 183 4.46 12.75 3.23
C GLY A 183 2.96 12.49 3.10
N GLY A 184 2.21 13.53 2.77
CA GLY A 184 0.77 13.44 2.53
C GLY A 184 0.44 12.70 1.24
N MET A 185 -0.77 12.15 1.17
CA MET A 185 -1.25 11.47 -0.05
C MET A 185 -1.98 12.43 -1.00
N ALA A 186 -1.84 12.23 -2.30
CA ALA A 186 -2.66 12.88 -3.31
C ALA A 186 -3.58 11.88 -4.00
N THR A 187 -4.87 11.94 -3.69
CA THR A 187 -5.84 10.92 -4.10
C THR A 187 -6.63 11.32 -5.35
N GLY A 188 -6.64 12.60 -5.72
CA GLY A 188 -7.29 13.07 -6.94
C GLY A 188 -6.53 12.67 -8.20
N ALA A 189 -7.24 12.47 -9.32
CA ALA A 189 -6.63 12.16 -10.62
C ALA A 189 -5.55 13.18 -10.97
N GLY A 190 -4.37 12.73 -11.40
CA GLY A 190 -3.24 13.63 -11.69
C GLY A 190 -2.49 14.16 -10.45
N GLY A 191 -2.84 13.72 -9.24
CA GLY A 191 -2.26 14.24 -7.99
C GLY A 191 -0.84 13.74 -7.70
N THR A 192 -0.05 14.57 -7.00
CA THR A 192 1.34 14.24 -6.59
C THR A 192 1.46 14.13 -5.09
N GLY A 193 1.98 13.00 -4.61
CA GLY A 193 2.22 12.74 -3.19
C GLY A 193 3.34 13.60 -2.60
N GLY A 194 3.29 13.82 -1.29
CA GLY A 194 4.24 14.65 -0.56
C GLY A 194 5.51 13.89 -0.23
N ALA A 195 6.65 14.57 -0.17
CA ALA A 195 7.87 13.98 0.36
C ALA A 195 7.78 13.73 1.88
N GLY A 196 8.44 12.66 2.35
CA GLY A 196 8.64 12.40 3.76
C GLY A 196 9.65 13.37 4.38
N GLY A 197 9.47 13.67 5.66
CA GLY A 197 10.35 14.53 6.43
C GLY A 197 11.66 13.83 6.79
N ALA A 198 12.77 14.57 6.87
CA ALA A 198 14.01 14.01 7.36
C ALA A 198 13.93 13.71 8.87
N GLY A 199 14.58 12.63 9.30
CA GLY A 199 14.79 12.35 10.70
C GLY A 199 15.72 13.36 11.36
N GLY A 200 15.45 13.69 12.62
CA GLY A 200 16.28 14.58 13.41
C GLY A 200 17.66 13.99 13.69
N ALA A 201 18.65 14.85 13.85
CA ALA A 201 20.00 14.46 14.23
C ALA A 201 20.19 14.46 15.75
N ALA A 202 20.96 13.51 16.26
CA ALA A 202 21.56 13.67 17.57
C ALA A 202 22.67 14.75 17.50
N GLY A 203 22.87 15.46 18.61
CA GLY A 203 23.92 16.45 18.77
C GLY A 203 25.30 15.82 18.58
N LEU A 204 26.22 16.57 17.96
CA LEU A 204 27.54 16.04 17.58
C LEU A 204 28.36 15.52 18.78
N LEU A 205 28.21 16.14 19.95
CA LEU A 205 28.90 15.76 21.18
C LEU A 205 27.96 15.02 22.15
N THR A 206 26.79 14.58 21.68
CA THR A 206 25.91 13.74 22.48
C THR A 206 26.60 12.41 22.73
N LEU A 207 26.83 12.03 23.99
CA LEU A 207 27.62 10.83 24.28
C LEU A 207 26.92 9.57 23.73
N PHE A 208 25.67 9.34 24.11
CA PHE A 208 24.82 8.26 23.59
C PHE A 208 23.64 8.86 22.82
N GLY A 209 23.79 8.99 21.51
CA GLY A 209 22.85 9.72 20.64
C GLY A 209 22.35 8.87 19.48
N ALA A 210 21.03 8.65 19.39
CA ALA A 210 20.38 8.02 18.24
C ALA A 210 19.77 9.06 17.30
N GLY A 211 19.98 8.88 16.00
CA GLY A 211 19.29 9.66 14.97
C GLY A 211 17.84 9.20 14.78
N GLY A 212 16.97 10.13 14.41
CA GLY A 212 15.56 9.84 14.14
C GLY A 212 15.38 9.18 12.76
N ALA A 213 14.36 8.35 12.61
CA ALA A 213 14.01 7.79 11.31
C ALA A 213 13.53 8.89 10.35
N GLY A 214 13.79 8.73 9.05
CA GLY A 214 13.12 9.53 8.01
C GLY A 214 11.67 9.09 7.85
N GLY A 215 10.79 10.02 7.50
CA GLY A 215 9.41 9.75 7.19
C GLY A 215 9.25 9.12 5.80
N ASP A 216 8.20 8.34 5.64
CA ASP A 216 7.87 7.70 4.37
C ASP A 216 7.37 8.73 3.36
N ALA A 217 7.57 8.44 2.08
CA ALA A 217 6.96 9.21 1.01
C ALA A 217 5.43 9.04 1.00
N GLY A 218 4.73 10.11 0.64
CA GLY A 218 3.30 10.06 0.35
C GLY A 218 3.02 9.62 -1.08
N SER A 219 1.97 8.82 -1.28
CA SER A 219 1.55 8.34 -2.59
C SER A 219 0.78 9.41 -3.38
N GLY A 220 0.85 9.38 -4.71
CA GLY A 220 0.01 10.21 -5.57
C GLY A 220 -0.46 9.46 -6.81
N ALA A 221 -1.65 9.79 -7.31
CA ALA A 221 -2.23 9.15 -8.49
C ALA A 221 -1.39 9.34 -9.78
N LEU A 222 -0.66 10.46 -9.89
CA LEU A 222 0.30 10.70 -10.97
C LEU A 222 1.72 10.30 -10.57
N ALA A 223 2.17 10.76 -9.39
CA ALA A 223 3.52 10.55 -8.91
C ALA A 223 3.56 10.51 -7.38
N GLY A 224 4.44 9.67 -6.84
CA GLY A 224 4.74 9.63 -5.42
C GLY A 224 5.77 10.70 -5.00
N GLY A 225 5.83 10.98 -3.69
CA GLY A 225 6.85 11.83 -3.10
C GLY A 225 8.18 11.10 -2.84
N THR A 226 9.23 11.87 -2.52
CA THR A 226 10.52 11.29 -2.13
C THR A 226 10.54 10.91 -0.66
N ALA A 227 11.21 9.80 -0.31
CA ALA A 227 11.35 9.39 1.07
C ALA A 227 12.28 10.32 1.87
N GLY A 228 12.06 10.42 3.19
CA GLY A 228 12.91 11.15 4.11
C GLY A 228 14.19 10.39 4.44
N ALA A 229 15.31 11.10 4.55
CA ALA A 229 16.56 10.51 5.04
C ALA A 229 16.52 10.31 6.57
N GLY A 230 17.20 9.28 7.06
CA GLY A 230 17.45 9.06 8.47
C GLY A 230 18.44 10.09 9.05
N GLY A 231 18.22 10.46 10.30
CA GLY A 231 19.08 11.37 11.03
C GLY A 231 20.37 10.72 11.51
N ARG A 232 21.44 11.51 11.65
CA ARG A 232 22.72 11.02 12.19
C ARG A 232 22.70 10.85 13.70
N ALA A 233 23.52 9.93 14.20
CA ALA A 233 23.81 9.75 15.62
C ALA A 233 24.84 10.77 16.17
N GLY A 234 25.09 10.71 17.49
CA GLY A 234 26.02 11.56 18.22
C GLY A 234 27.46 11.05 18.19
N LEU A 235 28.09 10.91 19.36
CA LEU A 235 29.44 10.34 19.50
C LEU A 235 29.41 8.82 19.50
N ILE A 236 28.51 8.24 20.29
CA ILE A 236 28.19 6.81 20.33
C ILE A 236 26.72 6.65 20.01
N GLY A 237 26.37 5.82 19.04
CA GLY A 237 24.96 5.51 18.78
C GLY A 237 24.63 5.09 17.36
N THR A 238 23.34 5.00 17.11
CA THR A 238 22.78 4.42 15.89
C THR A 238 22.21 5.52 15.00
N GLY A 239 22.56 5.51 13.71
CA GLY A 239 21.88 6.36 12.73
C GLY A 239 20.42 5.95 12.60
N GLY A 240 19.55 6.90 12.27
CA GLY A 240 18.14 6.64 12.00
C GLY A 240 17.95 5.93 10.66
N ALA A 241 16.92 5.11 10.54
CA ALA A 241 16.57 4.49 9.26
C ALA A 241 16.08 5.55 8.25
N GLY A 242 16.27 5.32 6.96
CA GLY A 242 15.60 6.09 5.91
C GLY A 242 14.15 5.64 5.71
N GLY A 243 13.29 6.55 5.25
CA GLY A 243 11.88 6.25 4.95
C GLY A 243 11.69 5.45 3.66
N ALA A 244 10.53 4.84 3.50
CA ALA A 244 10.14 4.12 2.30
C ALA A 244 9.78 5.09 1.16
N GLY A 245 10.22 4.77 -0.05
CA GLY A 245 9.82 5.43 -1.29
C GLY A 245 8.46 4.93 -1.78
N THR A 246 7.78 5.78 -2.56
CA THR A 246 6.53 5.43 -3.26
C THR A 246 6.81 5.21 -4.75
N PHE A 247 5.80 4.97 -5.58
CA PHE A 247 5.99 4.61 -7.00
C PHE A 247 7.05 5.48 -7.71
N ALA A 248 8.03 4.80 -8.32
CA ALA A 248 9.21 5.38 -8.98
C ALA A 248 10.15 6.25 -8.13
N GLN A 249 9.98 6.26 -6.81
CA GLN A 249 10.80 7.06 -5.90
C GLN A 249 11.72 6.18 -5.04
N PRO A 250 13.02 6.53 -4.93
CA PRO A 250 13.96 5.78 -4.11
C PRO A 250 13.58 5.78 -2.64
N GLY A 251 14.07 4.75 -1.93
CA GLY A 251 14.05 4.76 -0.47
C GLY A 251 15.02 5.81 0.08
N GLY A 252 14.72 6.31 1.27
CA GLY A 252 15.54 7.30 1.95
C GLY A 252 16.86 6.68 2.40
N ASN A 253 17.93 7.48 2.41
CA ASN A 253 19.21 7.00 2.93
C ASN A 253 19.14 6.85 4.46
N GLY A 254 19.79 5.81 4.98
CA GLY A 254 20.02 5.66 6.41
C GLY A 254 20.97 6.73 6.93
N GLY A 255 20.74 7.17 8.16
CA GLY A 255 21.59 8.15 8.83
C GLY A 255 22.92 7.55 9.28
N HIS A 256 23.94 8.39 9.39
CA HIS A 256 25.26 7.97 9.88
C HIS A 256 25.23 7.56 11.35
N SER A 257 26.11 6.62 11.71
CA SER A 257 26.32 6.20 13.09
C SER A 257 27.02 7.26 13.94
N GLY A 258 27.25 6.94 15.22
CA GLY A 258 28.05 7.79 16.09
C GLY A 258 29.47 7.98 15.57
N LEU A 259 30.01 9.19 15.73
CA LEU A 259 31.35 9.55 15.22
C LEU A 259 32.47 8.62 15.73
N LEU A 260 32.39 8.15 16.99
CA LEU A 260 33.38 7.23 17.55
C LEU A 260 32.95 5.78 17.42
N TYR A 261 31.73 5.44 17.83
CA TYR A 261 31.26 4.06 17.82
C TYR A 261 29.78 4.01 17.48
N GLY A 262 29.40 3.17 16.53
CA GLY A 262 27.98 3.05 16.24
C GLY A 262 27.64 2.14 15.09
N VAL A 263 26.34 1.98 14.90
CA VAL A 263 25.79 1.32 13.71
C VAL A 263 25.12 2.35 12.81
N GLY A 264 25.41 2.30 11.52
CA GLY A 264 24.70 3.14 10.56
C GLY A 264 23.22 2.76 10.49
N GLY A 265 22.36 3.72 10.18
CA GLY A 265 20.94 3.47 9.97
C GLY A 265 20.70 2.66 8.70
N ALA A 266 19.65 1.85 8.68
CA ALA A 266 19.26 1.14 7.46
C ALA A 266 18.74 2.12 6.39
N GLY A 267 19.00 1.84 5.12
CA GLY A 267 18.33 2.50 4.01
C GLY A 267 16.86 2.08 3.95
N GLY A 268 16.00 3.00 3.53
CA GLY A 268 14.59 2.73 3.33
C GLY A 268 14.32 1.93 2.06
N THR A 269 13.18 1.24 2.00
CA THR A 269 12.79 0.49 0.81
C THR A 269 12.48 1.42 -0.36
N GLY A 270 12.91 1.06 -1.56
CA GLY A 270 12.52 1.74 -2.78
C GLY A 270 11.06 1.49 -3.11
N GLY A 271 10.42 2.45 -3.77
CA GLY A 271 9.11 2.20 -4.35
C GLY A 271 9.16 1.15 -5.47
N PRO A 272 8.01 0.66 -5.95
CA PRO A 272 7.90 -0.49 -6.86
C PRO A 272 8.82 -0.53 -8.10
N SER A 273 9.26 0.63 -8.60
CA SER A 273 10.15 0.76 -9.75
C SER A 273 11.46 1.49 -9.44
N ALA A 274 11.79 1.66 -8.16
CA ALA A 274 12.91 2.46 -7.70
C ALA A 274 13.83 1.71 -6.73
N VAL A 275 15.09 2.16 -6.72
CA VAL A 275 16.14 1.54 -5.92
C VAL A 275 15.90 1.72 -4.42
N GLY A 276 16.38 0.75 -3.65
CA GLY A 276 16.45 0.92 -2.20
C GLY A 276 17.40 2.05 -1.80
N GLY A 277 17.13 2.66 -0.65
CA GLY A 277 17.99 3.68 -0.07
C GLY A 277 19.32 3.10 0.40
N THR A 278 20.37 3.91 0.40
CA THR A 278 21.67 3.44 0.89
C THR A 278 21.66 3.32 2.42
N GLY A 279 22.36 2.33 2.96
CA GLY A 279 22.63 2.27 4.39
C GLY A 279 23.55 3.42 4.83
N GLY A 280 23.40 3.88 6.06
CA GLY A 280 24.24 4.92 6.62
C GLY A 280 25.63 4.41 6.99
N ASP A 281 26.65 5.25 6.86
CA ASP A 281 28.02 4.87 7.22
C ASP A 281 28.25 4.86 8.73
N ALA A 282 29.22 4.07 9.17
CA ALA A 282 29.76 4.15 10.52
C ALA A 282 30.90 5.18 10.65
N GLY A 283 31.11 5.68 11.88
CA GLY A 283 32.20 6.60 12.22
C GLY A 283 33.57 5.94 12.33
N LEU A 284 34.28 6.15 13.45
CA LEU A 284 35.63 5.60 13.64
C LEU A 284 35.61 4.08 13.85
N PHE A 285 34.66 3.61 14.65
CA PHE A 285 34.39 2.22 14.95
C PHE A 285 32.92 1.86 14.68
N GLY A 286 32.67 0.60 14.34
CA GLY A 286 31.33 0.04 14.26
C GLY A 286 30.90 -0.34 12.85
N VAL A 287 29.63 -0.67 12.68
CA VAL A 287 29.15 -1.32 11.44
C VAL A 287 28.32 -0.37 10.58
N GLY A 288 28.50 -0.44 9.27
CA GLY A 288 27.64 0.28 8.35
C GLY A 288 26.20 -0.25 8.39
N GLY A 289 25.24 0.61 8.09
CA GLY A 289 23.83 0.24 8.00
C GLY A 289 23.54 -0.60 6.76
N ALA A 290 22.52 -1.46 6.84
CA ALA A 290 22.08 -2.22 5.67
C ALA A 290 21.47 -1.30 4.61
N GLY A 291 21.64 -1.62 3.34
CA GLY A 291 20.87 -0.99 2.26
C GLY A 291 19.41 -1.43 2.28
N GLY A 292 18.53 -0.55 1.81
CA GLY A 292 17.10 -0.86 1.68
C GLY A 292 16.80 -1.79 0.51
N ALA A 293 15.70 -2.54 0.57
CA ALA A 293 15.27 -3.35 -0.57
C ALA A 293 14.87 -2.47 -1.77
N GLY A 294 15.12 -2.91 -3.00
CA GLY A 294 14.57 -2.28 -4.21
C GLY A 294 13.12 -2.68 -4.43
N GLY A 295 12.36 -1.85 -5.16
CA GLY A 295 11.04 -2.26 -5.65
C GLY A 295 11.12 -3.36 -6.71
N ALA A 296 9.98 -3.94 -7.11
CA ALA A 296 9.82 -5.08 -8.01
C ALA A 296 10.89 -5.25 -9.12
N LEU A 297 11.26 -4.15 -9.79
CA LEU A 297 12.21 -4.15 -10.92
C LEU A 297 13.54 -3.47 -10.63
N ALA A 298 13.79 -3.06 -9.39
CA ALA A 298 14.87 -2.18 -9.04
C ALA A 298 15.88 -2.83 -8.11
N GLN A 299 17.13 -2.35 -8.24
CA GLN A 299 18.23 -2.84 -7.42
C GLN A 299 17.99 -2.51 -5.95
N GLY A 300 18.45 -3.39 -5.07
CA GLY A 300 18.60 -3.05 -3.65
C GLY A 300 19.59 -1.90 -3.46
N GLY A 301 19.41 -1.13 -2.39
CA GLY A 301 20.33 -0.08 -1.99
C GLY A 301 21.67 -0.65 -1.51
N SER A 302 22.74 0.11 -1.68
CA SER A 302 24.05 -0.30 -1.16
C SER A 302 24.07 -0.25 0.38
N GLY A 303 24.82 -1.16 1.00
CA GLY A 303 25.13 -1.05 2.42
C GLY A 303 26.07 0.13 2.71
N GLY A 304 25.98 0.69 3.91
CA GLY A 304 26.87 1.75 4.37
C GLY A 304 28.26 1.24 4.71
N ALA A 305 29.27 2.11 4.67
CA ALA A 305 30.64 1.76 5.02
C ALA A 305 30.77 1.43 6.53
N GLY A 306 31.63 0.46 6.84
CA GLY A 306 32.06 0.16 8.21
C GLY A 306 33.00 1.23 8.76
N GLY A 307 33.17 1.24 10.08
CA GLY A 307 33.98 2.26 10.75
C GLY A 307 35.43 2.26 10.28
N VAL A 308 36.01 3.45 10.11
CA VAL A 308 37.29 3.66 9.41
C VAL A 308 38.42 2.78 9.95
N LEU A 309 38.54 2.61 11.27
CA LEU A 309 39.58 1.77 11.88
C LEU A 309 39.14 0.31 12.01
N LEU A 310 38.00 0.07 12.65
CA LEU A 310 37.47 -1.27 12.88
C LEU A 310 35.97 -1.26 12.73
N GLY A 311 35.48 -2.03 11.76
CA GLY A 311 34.07 -2.02 11.42
C GLY A 311 33.76 -2.79 10.16
N ALA A 312 32.69 -3.59 10.18
CA ALA A 312 32.19 -4.24 8.98
C ALA A 312 31.31 -3.28 8.17
N GLY A 313 31.38 -3.37 6.85
CA GLY A 313 30.38 -2.73 5.99
C GLY A 313 28.99 -3.34 6.21
N GLY A 314 27.96 -2.52 6.02
CA GLY A 314 26.58 -2.99 6.06
C GLY A 314 26.27 -3.87 4.85
N SER A 315 25.34 -4.81 4.98
CA SER A 315 24.87 -5.60 3.85
C SER A 315 24.15 -4.73 2.81
N GLY A 316 24.25 -5.09 1.53
CA GLY A 316 23.37 -4.52 0.51
C GLY A 316 21.92 -4.97 0.74
N GLY A 317 20.97 -4.16 0.29
CA GLY A 317 19.56 -4.50 0.33
C GLY A 317 19.19 -5.54 -0.73
N GLY A 318 18.10 -6.27 -0.52
CA GLY A 318 17.59 -7.20 -1.53
C GLY A 318 17.16 -6.48 -2.80
N GLY A 319 17.40 -7.09 -3.96
CA GLY A 319 16.82 -6.64 -5.22
C GLY A 319 15.32 -6.90 -5.23
N GLY A 320 14.58 -6.11 -6.01
CA GLY A 320 13.25 -6.53 -6.43
C GLY A 320 13.30 -7.83 -7.22
N VAL A 321 12.16 -8.49 -7.34
CA VAL A 321 11.87 -9.67 -8.15
C VAL A 321 12.91 -9.99 -9.24
N THR A 322 13.03 -9.20 -10.30
CA THR A 322 13.96 -9.50 -11.41
C THR A 322 15.28 -8.71 -11.35
N ALA A 323 15.54 -8.04 -10.24
CA ALA A 323 16.67 -7.15 -10.06
C ALA A 323 17.77 -7.72 -9.16
N ALA A 324 18.98 -7.24 -9.37
CA ALA A 324 20.12 -7.58 -8.52
C ALA A 324 19.96 -6.97 -7.12
N GLY A 325 20.60 -7.61 -6.13
CA GLY A 325 20.78 -7.01 -4.83
C GLY A 325 21.69 -5.78 -4.88
N GLY A 326 21.60 -4.98 -3.83
CA GLY A 326 22.53 -3.89 -3.60
C GLY A 326 23.92 -4.41 -3.27
N THR A 327 24.93 -3.59 -3.55
CA THR A 327 26.30 -3.91 -3.14
C THR A 327 26.44 -3.84 -1.62
N GLY A 328 27.31 -4.67 -1.06
CA GLY A 328 27.71 -4.53 0.34
C GLY A 328 28.57 -3.29 0.55
N GLY A 329 28.51 -2.72 1.75
CA GLY A 329 29.30 -1.55 2.12
C GLY A 329 30.79 -1.86 2.27
N ALA A 330 31.63 -0.84 2.11
CA ALA A 330 33.07 -0.97 2.28
C ALA A 330 33.45 -1.34 3.72
N ALA A 331 34.59 -2.01 3.90
CA ALA A 331 35.17 -2.32 5.20
C ALA A 331 35.99 -1.15 5.77
N GLY A 332 36.15 -1.11 7.09
CA GLY A 332 37.25 -0.40 7.74
C GLY A 332 38.61 -1.08 7.57
N LEU A 333 39.67 -0.45 8.07
CA LEU A 333 41.05 -0.96 8.00
C LEU A 333 41.20 -2.40 8.56
N PHE A 334 40.53 -2.71 9.68
CA PHE A 334 40.48 -4.04 10.29
C PHE A 334 39.08 -4.68 10.18
N GLY A 335 38.32 -4.30 9.16
CA GLY A 335 36.95 -4.73 8.93
C GLY A 335 36.78 -5.82 7.89
N ARG A 336 35.52 -6.23 7.67
CA ARG A 336 35.10 -7.02 6.51
C ARG A 336 34.11 -6.21 5.67
N PRO A 337 34.14 -6.29 4.33
CA PRO A 337 33.10 -5.68 3.53
C PRO A 337 31.75 -6.30 3.87
N GLY A 338 30.69 -5.52 3.71
CA GLY A 338 29.34 -6.04 3.78
C GLY A 338 29.09 -7.07 2.68
N THR A 339 28.18 -8.00 2.93
CA THR A 339 27.72 -8.91 1.88
C THR A 339 26.86 -8.14 0.89
N ALA A 340 26.92 -8.49 -0.40
CA ALA A 340 25.91 -8.04 -1.34
C ALA A 340 24.53 -8.54 -0.90
N GLY A 341 23.49 -7.76 -1.18
CA GLY A 341 22.12 -8.20 -0.99
C GLY A 341 21.79 -9.35 -1.94
N PRO A 342 20.82 -10.21 -1.59
CA PRO A 342 20.31 -11.19 -2.53
C PRO A 342 19.69 -10.48 -3.74
N GLY A 343 19.84 -11.07 -4.93
CA GLY A 343 18.94 -10.73 -6.05
C GLY A 343 17.50 -11.08 -5.69
N GLY A 344 16.55 -10.51 -6.42
CA GLY A 344 15.15 -10.93 -6.28
C GLY A 344 14.91 -12.37 -6.73
N GLY A 345 13.72 -12.86 -6.41
CA GLY A 345 13.24 -14.17 -6.84
C GLY A 345 12.41 -14.10 -8.12
N ALA A 346 11.95 -15.25 -8.62
CA ALA A 346 11.03 -15.29 -9.75
C ALA A 346 9.79 -14.38 -9.49
N PRO A 347 9.19 -13.77 -10.55
CA PRO A 347 7.97 -12.97 -10.47
C PRO A 347 6.73 -13.82 -10.19
N THR A 348 6.84 -14.68 -9.20
CA THR A 348 5.93 -15.77 -8.93
C THR A 348 5.26 -15.56 -7.58
N VAL A 349 3.95 -15.78 -7.54
CA VAL A 349 3.14 -15.71 -6.33
C VAL A 349 2.40 -17.02 -6.14
N PRO A 350 2.27 -17.51 -4.90
CA PRO A 350 1.56 -18.76 -4.64
C PRO A 350 0.09 -18.60 -4.98
N VAL A 351 -0.48 -19.64 -5.59
CA VAL A 351 -1.93 -19.74 -5.82
C VAL A 351 -2.42 -21.01 -5.16
N THR A 352 -3.60 -20.95 -4.53
CA THR A 352 -4.24 -22.10 -3.91
C THR A 352 -5.48 -22.47 -4.71
N TYR A 353 -5.49 -23.67 -5.28
CA TYR A 353 -6.69 -24.24 -5.90
C TYR A 353 -7.59 -24.89 -4.84
N GLY A 354 -8.88 -24.52 -4.83
CA GLY A 354 -9.88 -25.07 -3.93
C GLY A 354 -10.56 -26.31 -4.52
N PRO A 355 -10.26 -27.55 -4.07
CA PRO A 355 -10.83 -28.77 -4.65
C PRO A 355 -12.31 -29.00 -4.32
N THR A 356 -12.94 -28.12 -3.56
CA THR A 356 -14.39 -28.15 -3.27
C THR A 356 -15.13 -27.00 -3.91
N THR A 357 -14.47 -25.86 -4.08
CA THR A 357 -15.05 -24.64 -4.66
C THR A 357 -14.75 -24.50 -6.15
N ASN A 358 -13.75 -25.23 -6.66
CA ASN A 358 -13.35 -25.34 -8.06
C ASN A 358 -12.84 -24.05 -8.72
N PHE A 359 -12.31 -23.13 -7.93
CA PHE A 359 -11.56 -21.95 -8.39
C PHE A 359 -10.22 -21.83 -7.65
N SER A 360 -9.40 -20.88 -8.08
CA SER A 360 -8.06 -20.65 -7.51
C SER A 360 -7.96 -19.27 -6.87
N THR A 361 -7.17 -19.16 -5.81
CA THR A 361 -7.04 -17.91 -5.04
C THR A 361 -5.59 -17.52 -4.79
N THR A 362 -5.35 -16.21 -4.73
CA THR A 362 -4.07 -15.62 -4.33
C THR A 362 -4.29 -14.56 -3.25
N GLN A 363 -3.24 -14.19 -2.53
CA GLN A 363 -3.31 -13.09 -1.57
C GLN A 363 -2.85 -11.79 -2.23
N ILE A 364 -3.67 -10.76 -2.09
CA ILE A 364 -3.34 -9.38 -2.47
C ILE A 364 -3.35 -8.48 -1.23
N THR A 365 -2.61 -7.39 -1.28
CA THR A 365 -2.66 -6.35 -0.24
C THR A 365 -3.02 -5.01 -0.85
N VAL A 366 -4.06 -4.37 -0.30
CA VAL A 366 -4.51 -3.03 -0.68
C VAL A 366 -4.53 -2.16 0.58
N PHE A 367 -3.75 -1.08 0.59
CA PHE A 367 -3.63 -0.17 1.75
C PHE A 367 -3.39 -0.89 3.09
N GLY A 368 -2.49 -1.88 3.09
CA GLY A 368 -2.13 -2.65 4.30
C GLY A 368 -3.15 -3.75 4.68
N THR A 369 -4.28 -3.84 3.98
CA THR A 369 -5.27 -4.90 4.17
C THR A 369 -4.95 -6.06 3.23
N THR A 370 -4.63 -7.23 3.78
CA THR A 370 -4.43 -8.46 3.00
C THR A 370 -5.74 -9.19 2.78
N ILE A 371 -6.02 -9.55 1.53
CA ILE A 371 -7.29 -10.06 1.03
C ILE A 371 -7.03 -11.27 0.14
N THR A 372 -7.79 -12.34 0.36
CA THR A 372 -7.81 -13.51 -0.54
C THR A 372 -8.67 -13.17 -1.75
N ALA A 373 -8.08 -13.18 -2.94
CA ALA A 373 -8.73 -12.91 -4.21
C ALA A 373 -8.78 -14.16 -5.08
N GLU A 374 -9.94 -14.44 -5.69
CA GLU A 374 -10.07 -15.39 -6.78
C GLU A 374 -9.26 -14.92 -8.00
N VAL A 375 -8.65 -15.85 -8.72
CA VAL A 375 -7.97 -15.58 -10.00
C VAL A 375 -8.93 -15.98 -11.11
N ASP A 376 -9.51 -14.99 -11.79
CA ASP A 376 -10.53 -15.21 -12.81
C ASP A 376 -10.08 -14.68 -14.19
N THR A 377 -9.81 -15.59 -15.14
CA THR A 377 -9.48 -15.21 -16.52
C THR A 377 -10.71 -14.85 -17.35
N GLY A 378 -11.92 -15.14 -16.87
CA GLY A 378 -13.22 -14.84 -17.47
C GLY A 378 -13.78 -13.45 -17.11
N ALA A 379 -13.24 -12.77 -16.10
CA ALA A 379 -13.67 -11.43 -15.69
C ALA A 379 -12.59 -10.36 -15.90
N PRO A 380 -12.94 -9.11 -16.26
CA PRO A 380 -12.00 -7.99 -16.27
C PRO A 380 -11.99 -7.21 -14.95
N GLY A 381 -10.80 -7.05 -14.36
CA GLY A 381 -10.54 -6.13 -13.26
C GLY A 381 -10.79 -6.66 -11.87
N LEU A 382 -10.42 -5.87 -10.86
CA LEU A 382 -10.43 -6.28 -9.46
C LEU A 382 -11.64 -5.70 -8.73
N THR A 383 -12.47 -6.58 -8.14
CA THR A 383 -13.58 -6.17 -7.27
C THR A 383 -13.43 -6.73 -5.86
N ILE A 384 -13.66 -5.89 -4.86
CA ILE A 384 -13.44 -6.20 -3.44
C ILE A 384 -14.68 -5.80 -2.64
N PRO A 385 -15.27 -6.71 -1.84
CA PRO A 385 -16.34 -6.36 -0.90
C PRO A 385 -15.92 -5.29 0.11
N MET A 386 -16.79 -4.32 0.40
CA MET A 386 -16.52 -3.30 1.44
C MET A 386 -16.38 -3.90 2.85
N THR A 387 -16.88 -5.14 3.05
CA THR A 387 -16.68 -5.92 4.27
C THR A 387 -15.24 -6.37 4.46
N LEU A 388 -14.44 -6.40 3.38
CA LEU A 388 -13.02 -6.76 3.39
C LEU A 388 -12.11 -5.53 3.21
N LEU A 389 -12.58 -4.47 2.54
CA LEU A 389 -11.81 -3.25 2.32
C LEU A 389 -12.63 -2.00 2.65
N ASN A 390 -12.23 -1.26 3.68
CA ASN A 390 -12.95 -0.06 4.10
C ASN A 390 -12.71 1.10 3.12
N PRO A 391 -13.73 1.55 2.35
CA PRO A 391 -13.57 2.60 1.34
C PRO A 391 -13.13 3.95 1.92
N ALA A 392 -13.43 4.23 3.19
CA ALA A 392 -13.00 5.46 3.85
C ALA A 392 -11.47 5.62 3.93
N THR A 393 -10.73 4.52 3.76
CA THR A 393 -9.26 4.51 3.79
C THR A 393 -8.62 4.75 2.42
N LEU A 394 -9.40 4.71 1.33
CA LEU A 394 -8.91 4.70 -0.05
C LEU A 394 -8.86 6.10 -0.70
N GLY A 395 -9.40 7.11 -0.03
CA GLY A 395 -9.67 8.42 -0.63
C GLY A 395 -11.02 8.47 -1.36
N PRO A 396 -11.31 9.52 -2.13
CA PRO A 396 -12.56 9.63 -2.88
C PRO A 396 -12.62 8.59 -4.01
N SER A 397 -13.83 8.09 -4.26
CA SER A 397 -14.14 7.36 -5.50
C SER A 397 -13.80 8.23 -6.72
N THR A 398 -13.45 7.58 -7.81
CA THR A 398 -13.27 8.21 -9.14
C THR A 398 -14.56 8.79 -9.70
N GLY A 399 -15.71 8.51 -9.08
CA GLY A 399 -17.04 8.87 -9.57
C GLY A 399 -17.59 7.88 -10.60
N VAL A 400 -16.84 6.83 -10.92
CA VAL A 400 -17.30 5.71 -11.76
C VAL A 400 -17.94 4.65 -10.86
N THR A 401 -19.09 4.14 -11.29
CA THR A 401 -19.83 3.06 -10.64
C THR A 401 -20.12 1.97 -11.66
N GLY A 402 -20.22 0.72 -11.21
CA GLY A 402 -20.58 -0.41 -12.08
C GLY A 402 -21.45 -1.44 -11.37
N GLU A 403 -21.92 -2.42 -12.15
CA GLU A 403 -22.74 -3.53 -11.67
C GLU A 403 -22.31 -4.87 -12.29
N ILE A 404 -22.39 -5.96 -11.53
CA ILE A 404 -22.14 -7.32 -12.01
C ILE A 404 -23.38 -8.17 -11.76
N HIS A 405 -23.73 -9.01 -12.74
CA HIS A 405 -24.93 -9.84 -12.77
C HIS A 405 -24.54 -11.31 -12.77
N TYR A 406 -25.10 -12.10 -11.85
CA TYR A 406 -24.78 -13.51 -11.70
C TYR A 406 -25.99 -14.42 -11.95
N GLY A 407 -25.72 -15.53 -12.64
CA GLY A 407 -26.64 -16.64 -12.84
C GLY A 407 -27.51 -16.57 -14.09
N THR A 408 -28.02 -17.74 -14.49
CA THR A 408 -29.02 -17.90 -15.56
C THR A 408 -30.13 -18.86 -15.11
N PRO A 409 -31.38 -18.40 -14.89
CA PRO A 409 -31.78 -16.99 -14.87
C PRO A 409 -31.05 -16.21 -13.77
N GLU A 410 -30.94 -14.90 -13.99
CA GLU A 410 -30.23 -13.99 -13.10
C GLU A 410 -30.82 -14.05 -11.67
N PHE A 411 -29.97 -14.31 -10.68
CA PHE A 411 -30.40 -14.41 -9.28
C PHE A 411 -29.66 -13.47 -8.33
N GLN A 412 -28.55 -12.84 -8.75
CA GLN A 412 -27.79 -11.92 -7.90
C GLN A 412 -27.20 -10.75 -8.70
N ARG A 413 -27.22 -9.56 -8.12
CA ARG A 413 -26.58 -8.33 -8.63
C ARG A 413 -25.67 -7.76 -7.57
N VAL A 414 -24.55 -7.18 -7.99
CA VAL A 414 -23.64 -6.46 -7.09
C VAL A 414 -23.29 -5.11 -7.70
N TYR A 415 -23.16 -4.10 -6.85
CA TYR A 415 -22.87 -2.72 -7.25
C TYR A 415 -21.61 -2.24 -6.56
N TYR A 416 -20.77 -1.51 -7.28
CA TYR A 416 -19.48 -1.05 -6.78
C TYR A 416 -19.13 0.38 -7.20
N ASP A 417 -18.33 1.03 -6.37
CA ASP A 417 -17.67 2.30 -6.66
C ASP A 417 -16.21 2.03 -7.06
N VAL A 418 -15.67 2.77 -8.03
CA VAL A 418 -14.29 2.59 -8.49
C VAL A 418 -13.34 3.57 -7.79
N TYR A 419 -12.26 3.04 -7.22
CA TYR A 419 -11.16 3.79 -6.59
C TYR A 419 -9.86 3.57 -7.37
N ASN A 420 -8.91 4.51 -7.29
CA ASN A 420 -7.61 4.35 -7.94
C ASN A 420 -6.51 4.14 -6.88
N VAL A 421 -6.08 2.89 -6.72
CA VAL A 421 -5.23 2.46 -5.60
C VAL A 421 -4.16 1.46 -6.04
N PRO A 422 -2.97 1.44 -5.43
CA PRO A 422 -1.97 0.42 -5.71
C PRO A 422 -2.37 -0.93 -5.10
N VAL A 423 -2.05 -2.02 -5.79
CA VAL A 423 -2.30 -3.41 -5.37
C VAL A 423 -0.96 -4.15 -5.29
N SER A 424 -0.73 -4.87 -4.20
CA SER A 424 0.47 -5.69 -3.98
C SER A 424 0.12 -7.18 -4.06
N TYR A 425 0.95 -7.97 -4.73
CA TYR A 425 0.81 -9.43 -4.90
C TYR A 425 1.80 -10.24 -4.04
N GLN A 426 2.36 -9.63 -3.00
CA GLN A 426 3.53 -10.14 -2.25
C GLN A 426 4.82 -10.08 -3.09
N ASN A 427 5.95 -10.49 -2.48
CA ASN A 427 7.28 -10.52 -3.11
C ASN A 427 7.72 -9.18 -3.77
N GLY A 428 7.19 -8.05 -3.30
CA GLY A 428 7.48 -6.73 -3.85
C GLY A 428 6.83 -6.45 -5.22
N ILE A 429 5.95 -7.33 -5.73
CA ILE A 429 5.20 -7.14 -6.97
C ILE A 429 4.02 -6.21 -6.68
N VAL A 430 4.14 -4.95 -7.11
CA VAL A 430 3.16 -3.91 -6.78
C VAL A 430 2.83 -3.11 -8.03
N THR A 431 1.54 -2.85 -8.25
CA THR A 431 1.07 -2.03 -9.36
C THR A 431 1.31 -0.54 -9.10
N ALA A 432 1.27 0.27 -10.16
CA ALA A 432 0.87 1.67 -10.00
C ALA A 432 -0.56 1.76 -9.43
N ALA A 433 -1.05 2.97 -9.12
CA ALA A 433 -2.46 3.11 -8.77
C ALA A 433 -3.34 2.67 -9.95
N ILE A 434 -4.18 1.67 -9.72
CA ILE A 434 -5.10 1.09 -10.71
C ILE A 434 -6.56 1.20 -10.27
N PRO A 435 -7.52 1.14 -11.21
CA PRO A 435 -8.94 1.02 -10.88
C PRO A 435 -9.24 -0.26 -10.09
N VAL A 436 -9.89 -0.10 -8.94
CA VAL A 436 -10.38 -1.18 -8.08
C VAL A 436 -11.84 -0.89 -7.71
N GLY A 437 -12.74 -1.83 -8.00
CA GLY A 437 -14.14 -1.73 -7.63
C GLY A 437 -14.35 -2.16 -6.18
N VAL A 438 -14.96 -1.31 -5.35
CA VAL A 438 -15.36 -1.66 -3.98
C VAL A 438 -16.87 -1.88 -3.96
N ILE A 439 -17.28 -3.13 -3.71
CA ILE A 439 -18.68 -3.53 -3.72
C ILE A 439 -19.36 -3.01 -2.46
N TYR A 440 -20.41 -2.20 -2.64
CA TYR A 440 -21.16 -1.58 -1.55
C TYR A 440 -22.60 -2.11 -1.41
N GLN A 441 -23.12 -2.83 -2.41
CA GLN A 441 -24.47 -3.38 -2.39
C GLN A 441 -24.53 -4.74 -3.11
N VAL A 442 -25.27 -5.67 -2.50
CA VAL A 442 -25.62 -6.97 -3.09
C VAL A 442 -27.14 -7.07 -3.10
N GLU A 443 -27.71 -7.50 -4.21
CA GLU A 443 -29.13 -7.82 -4.34
C GLU A 443 -29.30 -9.28 -4.76
N TYR A 444 -30.35 -9.93 -4.26
CA TYR A 444 -30.66 -11.31 -4.59
C TYR A 444 -32.14 -11.48 -4.93
N ASN A 445 -32.43 -12.31 -5.94
CA ASN A 445 -33.77 -12.70 -6.33
C ASN A 445 -34.00 -14.19 -6.08
N GLY A 446 -34.81 -14.49 -5.05
CA GLY A 446 -35.20 -15.87 -4.71
C GLY A 446 -36.50 -16.34 -5.35
N GLY A 447 -37.03 -15.62 -6.34
CA GLY A 447 -38.33 -15.89 -6.98
C GLY A 447 -39.46 -14.95 -6.53
N ASP A 448 -39.27 -14.20 -5.44
CA ASP A 448 -40.23 -13.21 -4.91
C ASP A 448 -39.80 -11.75 -5.17
N GLY A 449 -38.93 -11.53 -6.16
CA GLY A 449 -38.37 -10.23 -6.50
C GLY A 449 -37.01 -9.93 -5.84
N TRP A 450 -36.40 -8.83 -6.28
CA TRP A 450 -35.07 -8.38 -5.83
C TRP A 450 -35.10 -7.81 -4.42
N LYS A 451 -34.14 -8.25 -3.59
CA LYS A 451 -33.98 -7.79 -2.20
C LYS A 451 -32.52 -7.40 -1.97
N ILE A 452 -32.30 -6.24 -1.36
CA ILE A 452 -30.98 -5.83 -0.87
C ILE A 452 -30.58 -6.74 0.28
N ILE A 453 -29.37 -7.31 0.18
CA ILE A 453 -28.80 -8.20 1.18
C ILE A 453 -27.88 -7.39 2.11
N PRO A 454 -28.11 -7.42 3.44
CA PRO A 454 -27.26 -6.73 4.40
C PRO A 454 -25.80 -7.22 4.32
N PRO A 455 -24.80 -6.34 4.51
CA PRO A 455 -23.38 -6.73 4.51
C PRO A 455 -23.01 -7.85 5.50
N SER A 456 -23.75 -7.99 6.60
CA SER A 456 -23.56 -9.10 7.56
C SER A 456 -23.81 -10.48 6.97
N ASP A 457 -24.58 -10.55 5.89
CA ASP A 457 -25.05 -11.80 5.30
C ASP A 457 -24.26 -12.14 4.02
N TRP A 458 -23.31 -11.29 3.62
CA TRP A 458 -22.47 -11.49 2.43
C TRP A 458 -21.49 -12.66 2.56
N SER A 459 -21.33 -13.24 3.75
CA SER A 459 -20.59 -14.48 3.97
C SER A 459 -21.48 -15.73 3.97
N ASP A 460 -22.81 -15.58 3.95
CA ASP A 460 -23.73 -16.72 3.82
C ASP A 460 -23.50 -17.35 2.44
N PRO A 461 -23.26 -18.68 2.33
CA PRO A 461 -23.07 -19.37 1.06
C PRO A 461 -24.15 -19.08 0.00
N LYS A 462 -25.36 -18.68 0.41
CA LYS A 462 -26.44 -18.30 -0.49
C LYS A 462 -26.23 -16.95 -1.18
N TYR A 463 -25.61 -15.99 -0.51
CA TYR A 463 -25.41 -14.61 -0.98
C TYR A 463 -23.94 -14.25 -1.15
N GLN A 464 -23.08 -15.26 -1.07
CA GLN A 464 -21.67 -15.08 -0.88
C GLN A 464 -21.09 -14.22 -2.00
N ILE A 465 -20.39 -13.16 -1.63
CA ILE A 465 -19.56 -12.39 -2.55
C ILE A 465 -18.14 -12.44 -2.05
N THR A 466 -17.22 -12.75 -2.96
CA THR A 466 -15.79 -12.81 -2.66
C THR A 466 -15.04 -11.74 -3.42
N THR A 467 -13.74 -11.63 -3.17
CA THR A 467 -12.90 -10.75 -3.97
C THR A 467 -12.56 -11.45 -5.27
N ASP A 468 -12.84 -10.79 -6.39
CA ASP A 468 -12.55 -11.32 -7.71
C ASP A 468 -11.42 -10.51 -8.35
N MET A 469 -10.30 -11.19 -8.65
CA MET A 469 -9.22 -10.64 -9.46
C MET A 469 -9.38 -11.11 -10.91
N GLY A 470 -10.24 -10.39 -11.62
CA GLY A 470 -10.42 -10.52 -13.04
C GLY A 470 -9.18 -10.10 -13.83
N VAL A 471 -8.61 -11.04 -14.58
CA VAL A 471 -7.41 -10.85 -15.41
C VAL A 471 -7.70 -10.89 -16.91
N ALA A 472 -8.96 -10.84 -17.31
CA ALA A 472 -9.35 -10.72 -18.72
C ALA A 472 -8.73 -9.47 -19.38
N PRO A 473 -8.49 -9.48 -20.70
CA PRO A 473 -7.80 -8.40 -21.39
C PRO A 473 -8.70 -7.19 -21.67
N GLY A 474 -10.02 -7.33 -21.52
CA GLY A 474 -11.01 -6.28 -21.72
C GLY A 474 -11.13 -5.27 -20.57
N ILE A 475 -12.16 -4.42 -20.67
CA ILE A 475 -12.54 -3.41 -19.68
C ILE A 475 -14.04 -3.55 -19.41
N ALA A 476 -14.47 -3.53 -18.15
CA ALA A 476 -15.88 -3.44 -17.75
C ALA A 476 -16.05 -2.30 -16.74
N ASP A 477 -16.95 -1.34 -17.01
CA ASP A 477 -17.25 -0.17 -16.17
C ASP A 477 -16.03 0.54 -15.57
N GLY A 478 -14.97 0.68 -16.38
CA GLY A 478 -13.72 1.34 -15.97
C GLY A 478 -12.74 0.47 -15.20
N LEU A 479 -13.09 -0.79 -14.90
CA LEU A 479 -12.18 -1.80 -14.37
C LEU A 479 -11.42 -2.50 -15.51
N ALA A 480 -10.12 -2.74 -15.29
CA ALA A 480 -9.24 -3.42 -16.23
C ALA A 480 -8.34 -4.39 -15.46
N SER A 481 -7.81 -5.41 -16.15
CA SER A 481 -6.89 -6.39 -15.52
C SER A 481 -5.81 -5.68 -14.70
N PRO A 482 -5.65 -6.04 -13.41
CA PRO A 482 -4.70 -5.38 -12.54
C PRO A 482 -3.24 -5.72 -12.92
N VAL A 483 -3.03 -6.79 -13.71
CA VAL A 483 -1.72 -7.15 -14.28
C VAL A 483 -1.18 -6.04 -15.18
N LYS A 484 -2.06 -5.34 -15.92
CA LYS A 484 -1.65 -4.21 -16.77
C LYS A 484 -1.12 -3.01 -15.99
N GLY A 485 -1.38 -2.96 -14.68
CA GLY A 485 -0.85 -1.93 -13.78
C GLY A 485 0.55 -2.22 -13.24
N LEU A 486 1.10 -3.40 -13.50
CA LEU A 486 2.45 -3.77 -13.05
C LEU A 486 3.53 -2.97 -13.82
N PRO A 487 4.69 -2.74 -13.20
CA PRO A 487 5.75 -1.98 -13.86
C PRO A 487 6.47 -2.84 -14.92
N GLY A 488 6.90 -2.18 -16.00
CA GLY A 488 7.80 -2.75 -17.00
C GLY A 488 7.32 -4.08 -17.59
N ASN A 489 8.23 -5.04 -17.69
CA ASN A 489 7.95 -6.34 -18.30
C ASN A 489 6.98 -7.20 -17.47
N LEU A 490 6.73 -6.91 -16.20
CA LEU A 490 5.77 -7.66 -15.37
C LEU A 490 4.33 -7.52 -15.86
N ALA A 491 4.01 -6.44 -16.59
CA ALA A 491 2.69 -6.23 -17.18
C ALA A 491 2.47 -6.94 -18.53
N GLU A 492 3.48 -7.63 -19.06
CA GLU A 492 3.36 -8.31 -20.37
C GLU A 492 2.35 -9.46 -20.36
N GLY A 493 2.21 -10.15 -19.23
CA GLY A 493 1.30 -11.28 -19.09
C GLY A 493 1.37 -11.96 -17.73
N LEU A 494 0.66 -13.08 -17.62
CA LEU A 494 0.73 -13.99 -16.48
C LEU A 494 0.61 -15.45 -16.92
N LEU A 495 1.47 -16.31 -16.37
CA LEU A 495 1.37 -17.76 -16.48
C LEU A 495 0.63 -18.29 -15.26
N ILE A 496 -0.46 -19.02 -15.45
CA ILE A 496 -1.19 -19.73 -14.40
C ILE A 496 -0.82 -21.20 -14.47
N ASP A 497 -0.24 -21.74 -13.39
CA ASP A 497 0.04 -23.17 -13.25
C ASP A 497 -0.72 -23.75 -12.06
N LEU A 498 -1.82 -24.44 -12.38
CA LEU A 498 -2.69 -25.17 -11.45
C LEU A 498 -2.65 -26.68 -11.69
N THR A 499 -1.59 -27.15 -12.37
CA THR A 499 -1.44 -28.54 -12.81
C THR A 499 -1.64 -29.47 -11.62
N ALA A 500 -2.48 -30.51 -11.76
CA ALA A 500 -2.81 -31.39 -10.64
C ALA A 500 -1.60 -32.13 -10.05
N SER A 501 -0.55 -32.35 -10.85
CA SER A 501 0.72 -32.94 -10.41
C SER A 501 1.70 -31.94 -9.80
N ASN A 502 1.44 -30.63 -9.93
CA ASN A 502 2.30 -29.58 -9.39
C ASN A 502 1.98 -29.35 -7.90
N PRO A 503 2.90 -29.65 -6.96
CA PRO A 503 2.69 -29.41 -5.54
C PRO A 503 2.85 -27.94 -5.14
N SER A 504 3.24 -27.06 -6.06
CA SER A 504 3.52 -25.63 -5.84
C SER A 504 2.88 -24.80 -6.94
N THR A 505 1.55 -24.80 -6.96
CA THR A 505 0.73 -24.01 -7.89
C THR A 505 0.98 -22.52 -7.73
N SER A 506 1.04 -21.80 -8.86
CA SER A 506 1.50 -20.42 -8.85
C SER A 506 1.00 -19.60 -10.03
N ILE A 507 1.09 -18.27 -9.88
CA ILE A 507 1.07 -17.31 -10.99
C ILE A 507 2.48 -16.78 -11.17
N THR A 508 2.96 -16.73 -12.40
CA THR A 508 4.21 -16.04 -12.76
C THR A 508 3.91 -14.86 -13.68
N PHE A 509 4.24 -13.65 -13.25
CA PHE A 509 4.01 -12.41 -14.01
C PHE A 509 5.14 -12.12 -14.99
N GLY A 510 4.79 -11.48 -16.10
CA GLY A 510 5.71 -10.98 -17.12
C GLY A 510 5.78 -11.83 -18.39
N PRO A 511 6.93 -11.88 -19.09
CA PRO A 511 7.08 -12.67 -20.31
C PRO A 511 6.84 -14.16 -20.05
N ASN A 512 6.32 -14.90 -21.04
CA ASN A 512 6.12 -16.35 -20.89
C ASN A 512 7.46 -17.04 -20.54
N PRO A 513 7.59 -17.68 -19.37
CA PRO A 513 8.82 -18.37 -19.00
C PRO A 513 8.93 -19.76 -19.65
N LEU A 514 7.88 -20.26 -20.32
CA LEU A 514 7.82 -21.58 -20.93
C LEU A 514 7.84 -21.50 -22.47
N PRO A 515 8.29 -22.58 -23.15
CA PRO A 515 8.13 -22.70 -24.60
C PRO A 515 6.64 -22.81 -24.98
N ALA A 516 6.16 -21.88 -25.79
CA ALA A 516 4.80 -21.92 -26.34
C ALA A 516 4.55 -23.21 -27.13
N VAL A 517 3.46 -23.92 -26.83
CA VAL A 517 3.03 -25.11 -27.59
C VAL A 517 1.93 -24.74 -28.56
N ASN A 518 0.76 -24.34 -28.05
CA ASN A 518 -0.38 -23.92 -28.87
C ASN A 518 -0.91 -22.57 -28.39
N SER A 519 -1.32 -21.70 -29.31
CA SER A 519 -1.83 -20.37 -28.97
C SER A 519 -3.16 -20.05 -29.65
N VAL A 520 -4.00 -19.30 -28.96
CA VAL A 520 -5.25 -18.77 -29.49
C VAL A 520 -5.31 -17.24 -29.37
N PRO A 521 -5.83 -16.54 -30.39
CA PRO A 521 -6.07 -15.10 -30.30
C PRO A 521 -7.19 -14.84 -29.29
N GLY A 522 -6.83 -14.22 -28.18
CA GLY A 522 -7.71 -13.91 -27.06
C GLY A 522 -8.27 -15.10 -26.28
N TRP A 523 -8.84 -14.78 -25.12
CA TRP A 523 -9.45 -15.77 -24.21
C TRP A 523 -10.74 -15.28 -23.56
N TRP A 524 -11.14 -14.04 -23.84
CA TRP A 524 -12.34 -13.40 -23.30
C TRP A 524 -13.23 -12.99 -24.47
N TYR A 525 -14.45 -13.53 -24.53
CA TYR A 525 -15.36 -13.49 -25.67
C TYR A 525 -14.65 -13.77 -27.00
N THR A 526 -13.84 -14.83 -27.03
CA THR A 526 -13.06 -15.24 -28.19
C THR A 526 -13.81 -16.25 -29.07
N THR A 527 -13.19 -16.64 -30.19
CA THR A 527 -13.63 -17.73 -31.04
C THR A 527 -12.85 -18.99 -30.71
N LEU A 528 -13.54 -20.10 -30.45
CA LEU A 528 -12.94 -21.41 -30.19
C LEU A 528 -13.76 -22.50 -30.89
N ALA A 529 -13.13 -23.64 -31.15
CA ALA A 529 -13.83 -24.82 -31.61
C ALA A 529 -13.84 -25.91 -30.53
N TYR A 530 -14.89 -26.72 -30.51
CA TYR A 530 -15.05 -27.79 -29.53
C TYR A 530 -15.68 -29.03 -30.15
N GLU A 531 -15.49 -30.18 -29.50
CA GLU A 531 -16.17 -31.42 -29.81
C GLU A 531 -16.58 -32.11 -28.50
N VAL A 532 -17.80 -32.63 -28.48
CA VAL A 532 -18.32 -33.46 -27.38
C VAL A 532 -18.51 -34.87 -27.90
N ILE A 533 -17.94 -35.84 -27.20
CA ILE A 533 -18.11 -37.26 -27.47
C ILE A 533 -18.77 -37.89 -26.26
N SER A 534 -19.97 -38.41 -26.42
CA SER A 534 -20.70 -39.05 -25.32
C SER A 534 -20.01 -40.34 -24.86
N SER A 535 -20.39 -40.83 -23.68
CA SER A 535 -19.87 -42.11 -23.15
C SER A 535 -20.27 -43.33 -24.01
N THR A 536 -21.21 -43.18 -24.95
CA THR A 536 -21.58 -44.21 -25.93
C THR A 536 -20.77 -44.12 -27.23
N GLY A 537 -19.92 -43.08 -27.38
CA GLY A 537 -19.10 -42.83 -28.57
C GLY A 537 -19.75 -41.92 -29.62
N SER A 538 -20.92 -41.33 -29.34
CA SER A 538 -21.57 -40.40 -30.28
C SER A 538 -20.89 -39.04 -30.23
N SER A 539 -20.43 -38.52 -31.38
CA SER A 539 -19.73 -37.22 -31.49
C SER A 539 -20.65 -36.12 -32.03
N SER A 540 -20.45 -34.89 -31.55
CA SER A 540 -21.02 -33.66 -32.13
C SER A 540 -20.40 -33.27 -33.49
N GLY A 541 -19.25 -33.87 -33.84
CA GLY A 541 -18.29 -33.25 -34.74
C GLY A 541 -17.66 -31.99 -34.12
N ILE A 542 -16.67 -31.42 -34.80
CA ILE A 542 -16.03 -30.17 -34.38
C ILE A 542 -16.96 -28.99 -34.73
N GLN A 543 -17.27 -28.16 -33.73
CA GLN A 543 -18.18 -27.03 -33.81
C GLN A 543 -17.47 -25.75 -33.37
N THR A 544 -17.71 -24.64 -34.06
CA THR A 544 -17.06 -23.36 -33.75
C THR A 544 -18.05 -22.42 -33.06
N VAL A 545 -17.66 -21.90 -31.90
CA VAL A 545 -18.33 -20.81 -31.19
C VAL A 545 -17.60 -19.51 -31.52
N THR A 546 -18.30 -18.54 -32.11
CA THR A 546 -17.68 -17.31 -32.61
C THR A 546 -17.90 -16.15 -31.64
N ASN A 547 -16.81 -15.54 -31.16
CA ASN A 547 -16.78 -14.39 -30.25
C ASN A 547 -17.67 -14.53 -29.00
N ASN A 548 -17.84 -15.76 -28.52
CA ASN A 548 -18.69 -16.06 -27.37
C ASN A 548 -18.17 -17.27 -26.58
N ALA A 549 -16.84 -17.45 -26.61
CA ALA A 549 -16.15 -18.48 -25.86
C ALA A 549 -15.16 -17.86 -24.84
N LEU A 550 -15.04 -18.48 -23.66
CA LEU A 550 -14.11 -18.09 -22.60
C LEU A 550 -13.16 -19.23 -22.23
N ILE A 551 -11.88 -18.91 -22.06
CA ILE A 551 -10.94 -19.76 -21.31
C ILE A 551 -10.87 -19.19 -19.90
N ASP A 552 -11.53 -19.87 -18.97
CA ASP A 552 -12.01 -19.25 -17.75
C ASP A 552 -11.66 -20.07 -16.50
N SER A 553 -10.72 -19.55 -15.69
CA SER A 553 -10.33 -20.15 -14.42
C SER A 553 -11.36 -19.96 -13.30
N GLY A 554 -12.25 -18.97 -13.38
CA GLY A 554 -13.37 -18.76 -12.46
C GLY A 554 -14.65 -19.51 -12.87
N GLY A 555 -14.71 -19.99 -14.12
CA GLY A 555 -15.87 -20.64 -14.74
C GLY A 555 -16.24 -22.03 -14.18
N LEU A 556 -15.67 -22.45 -13.06
CA LEU A 556 -15.96 -23.71 -12.36
C LEU A 556 -15.83 -24.94 -13.29
N GLY A 557 -16.88 -25.75 -13.43
CA GLY A 557 -16.92 -26.92 -14.31
C GLY A 557 -17.15 -26.61 -15.79
N GLY A 558 -17.35 -25.34 -16.15
CA GLY A 558 -17.55 -24.89 -17.52
C GLY A 558 -19.00 -25.00 -18.01
N VAL A 559 -19.22 -24.50 -19.24
CA VAL A 559 -20.52 -24.46 -19.92
C VAL A 559 -20.31 -24.83 -21.38
N VAL A 560 -21.19 -25.68 -21.92
CA VAL A 560 -21.18 -26.10 -23.33
C VAL A 560 -22.51 -25.76 -23.99
N PRO A 561 -22.51 -25.28 -25.26
CA PRO A 561 -23.73 -25.01 -26.01
C PRO A 561 -24.62 -26.25 -26.23
N ASP A 562 -25.94 -26.10 -26.13
CA ASP A 562 -26.92 -27.15 -26.43
C ASP A 562 -27.07 -27.45 -27.94
N LYS A 563 -26.73 -26.47 -28.78
CA LYS A 563 -27.06 -26.40 -30.21
C LYS A 563 -26.53 -27.57 -31.06
N TYR A 564 -25.39 -28.13 -30.70
CA TYR A 564 -24.69 -29.14 -31.50
C TYR A 564 -24.28 -30.38 -30.70
N LEU A 565 -24.97 -30.66 -29.59
CA LEU A 565 -24.66 -31.83 -28.79
C LEU A 565 -24.95 -33.15 -29.52
N PRO A 566 -24.21 -34.23 -29.19
CA PRO A 566 -24.57 -35.58 -29.61
C PRO A 566 -26.05 -35.89 -29.34
N PRO A 567 -26.75 -36.63 -30.23
CA PRO A 567 -28.18 -36.91 -30.09
C PRO A 567 -28.58 -37.53 -28.74
N ASP A 568 -27.70 -38.32 -28.13
CA ASP A 568 -27.89 -38.99 -26.84
C ASP A 568 -27.63 -38.10 -25.62
N LEU A 569 -27.20 -36.85 -25.85
CA LEU A 569 -27.03 -35.80 -24.85
C LEU A 569 -28.09 -34.68 -24.96
N VAL A 570 -28.95 -34.72 -25.98
CA VAL A 570 -30.05 -33.76 -26.16
C VAL A 570 -31.05 -33.86 -24.98
N ASN A 571 -31.47 -32.71 -24.43
CA ASN A 571 -32.34 -32.57 -23.25
C ASN A 571 -31.69 -32.92 -21.89
N LYS A 572 -30.38 -32.78 -21.77
CA LYS A 572 -29.70 -32.82 -20.47
C LYS A 572 -29.31 -31.42 -20.04
N ASP A 573 -29.31 -31.17 -18.74
CA ASP A 573 -28.90 -29.89 -18.16
C ASP A 573 -27.37 -29.79 -17.98
N LYS A 574 -26.66 -30.92 -18.14
CA LYS A 574 -25.22 -31.07 -17.88
C LYS A 574 -24.63 -32.24 -18.65
N LEU A 575 -23.32 -32.20 -18.92
CA LEU A 575 -22.60 -33.32 -19.49
C LEU A 575 -22.48 -34.48 -18.48
N PRO A 576 -22.89 -35.71 -18.83
CA PRO A 576 -22.76 -36.87 -17.93
C PRO A 576 -21.32 -37.34 -17.76
N VAL A 577 -21.07 -38.04 -16.64
CA VAL A 577 -19.80 -38.75 -16.41
C VAL A 577 -19.45 -39.69 -17.58
N GLY A 578 -18.18 -39.68 -17.98
CA GLY A 578 -17.65 -40.46 -19.11
C GLY A 578 -17.77 -39.76 -20.46
N THR A 579 -18.39 -38.58 -20.54
CA THR A 579 -18.36 -37.72 -21.73
C THR A 579 -16.95 -37.14 -21.90
N VAL A 580 -16.44 -37.11 -23.13
CA VAL A 580 -15.18 -36.44 -23.48
C VAL A 580 -15.49 -35.07 -24.10
N PHE A 581 -14.79 -34.05 -23.63
CA PHE A 581 -14.82 -32.70 -24.17
C PHE A 581 -13.44 -32.34 -24.70
N ASN A 582 -13.38 -31.98 -25.98
CA ASN A 582 -12.18 -31.55 -26.69
C ASN A 582 -12.31 -30.07 -27.04
N LEU A 583 -11.28 -29.27 -26.76
CA LEU A 583 -11.19 -27.89 -27.20
C LEU A 583 -10.11 -27.75 -28.27
N TYR A 584 -10.39 -26.97 -29.30
CA TYR A 584 -9.50 -26.75 -30.44
C TYR A 584 -9.29 -25.25 -30.70
N THR A 585 -8.25 -24.96 -31.48
CA THR A 585 -8.05 -23.65 -32.12
C THR A 585 -9.28 -23.23 -32.94
N PRO A 586 -9.46 -21.93 -33.23
CA PRO A 586 -10.64 -21.42 -33.95
C PRO A 586 -10.98 -22.13 -35.27
N ASP A 587 -9.97 -22.63 -35.97
CA ASP A 587 -10.08 -23.35 -37.24
C ASP A 587 -10.45 -24.83 -37.09
N GLY A 588 -10.52 -25.35 -35.86
CA GLY A 588 -10.83 -26.74 -35.55
C GLY A 588 -9.72 -27.73 -35.88
N THR A 589 -8.49 -27.28 -36.12
CA THR A 589 -7.41 -28.18 -36.59
C THR A 589 -6.46 -28.66 -35.50
N THR A 590 -6.24 -27.84 -34.46
CA THR A 590 -5.26 -28.11 -33.41
C THR A 590 -5.96 -28.29 -32.07
N LEU A 591 -5.79 -29.46 -31.47
CA LEU A 591 -6.33 -29.77 -30.13
C LEU A 591 -5.54 -28.99 -29.07
N LEU A 592 -6.25 -28.25 -28.23
CA LEU A 592 -5.70 -27.44 -27.13
C LEU A 592 -5.74 -28.21 -25.80
N TYR A 593 -6.86 -28.84 -25.48
CA TYR A 593 -6.98 -29.75 -24.34
C TYR A 593 -8.14 -30.74 -24.55
N SER A 594 -8.05 -31.89 -23.88
CA SER A 594 -9.10 -32.90 -23.86
C SER A 594 -9.36 -33.36 -22.43
N THR A 595 -10.61 -33.36 -21.97
CA THR A 595 -10.98 -33.84 -20.64
C THR A 595 -12.12 -34.85 -20.70
N THR A 596 -12.12 -35.83 -19.79
CA THR A 596 -13.28 -36.69 -19.54
C THR A 596 -14.01 -36.18 -18.32
N ILE A 597 -15.33 -36.02 -18.42
CA ILE A 597 -16.17 -35.62 -17.28
C ILE A 597 -16.14 -36.74 -16.23
N THR A 598 -15.64 -36.41 -15.04
CA THR A 598 -15.50 -37.36 -13.92
C THR A 598 -16.53 -37.15 -12.81
N ASP A 599 -17.19 -35.99 -12.75
CA ASP A 599 -18.26 -35.69 -11.79
C ASP A 599 -19.36 -34.86 -12.47
N ASP A 600 -20.59 -35.34 -12.40
CA ASP A 600 -21.79 -34.60 -12.81
C ASP A 600 -22.75 -34.33 -11.63
N THR A 601 -22.36 -34.66 -10.39
CA THR A 601 -23.18 -34.58 -9.18
C THR A 601 -22.82 -33.39 -8.29
N GLY A 602 -21.54 -32.98 -8.24
CA GLY A 602 -21.04 -31.82 -7.50
C GLY A 602 -21.27 -30.47 -8.20
N GLY A 603 -21.85 -29.49 -7.52
CA GLY A 603 -22.21 -28.19 -8.12
C GLY A 603 -21.07 -27.49 -8.86
N ALA A 604 -19.89 -27.40 -8.22
CA ALA A 604 -18.74 -26.67 -8.76
C ALA A 604 -18.00 -27.42 -9.89
N PHE A 605 -18.20 -28.73 -10.05
CA PHE A 605 -17.47 -29.56 -11.03
C PHE A 605 -18.29 -29.90 -12.27
N LYS A 606 -19.60 -29.61 -12.24
CA LYS A 606 -20.51 -29.86 -13.37
C LYS A 606 -20.18 -28.96 -14.55
N THR A 607 -20.04 -29.57 -15.71
CA THR A 607 -20.11 -28.85 -16.99
C THR A 607 -21.57 -28.72 -17.40
N PHE A 608 -22.11 -27.50 -17.34
CA PHE A 608 -23.51 -27.24 -17.68
C PHE A 608 -23.73 -27.25 -19.19
N ILE A 609 -24.92 -27.66 -19.60
CA ILE A 609 -25.43 -27.47 -20.95
C ILE A 609 -26.34 -26.25 -20.91
N GLN A 610 -26.01 -25.23 -21.71
CA GLN A 610 -26.78 -24.00 -21.74
C GLN A 610 -27.35 -23.73 -23.13
N SER A 611 -28.56 -23.18 -23.17
CA SER A 611 -29.17 -22.76 -24.42
C SER A 611 -28.48 -21.54 -25.02
N GLY A 612 -28.21 -21.61 -26.32
CA GLY A 612 -27.51 -20.57 -27.06
C GLY A 612 -26.11 -21.02 -27.50
N ASP A 613 -25.28 -20.07 -27.91
CA ASP A 613 -23.97 -20.32 -28.50
C ASP A 613 -22.86 -19.79 -27.60
N TYR A 614 -22.85 -20.21 -26.33
CA TYR A 614 -21.88 -19.77 -25.31
C TYR A 614 -21.04 -20.94 -24.82
N LEU A 615 -19.72 -20.76 -24.83
CA LEU A 615 -18.76 -21.76 -24.37
C LEU A 615 -17.90 -21.21 -23.25
N ASN A 616 -17.72 -21.99 -22.19
CA ASN A 616 -16.83 -21.68 -21.09
C ASN A 616 -16.06 -22.95 -20.72
N THR A 617 -14.73 -22.90 -20.77
CA THR A 617 -13.91 -24.10 -20.47
C THR A 617 -14.01 -24.56 -19.03
N GLY A 618 -14.34 -23.65 -18.12
CA GLY A 618 -14.06 -23.79 -16.71
C GLY A 618 -12.57 -24.03 -16.43
N ILE A 619 -12.30 -24.53 -15.23
CA ILE A 619 -10.95 -24.73 -14.71
C ILE A 619 -10.23 -25.95 -15.31
N ALA A 620 -10.94 -26.84 -16.02
CA ALA A 620 -10.41 -28.11 -16.53
C ALA A 620 -9.05 -28.00 -17.26
N PRO A 621 -8.86 -27.11 -18.25
CA PRO A 621 -7.56 -26.99 -18.94
C PRO A 621 -6.42 -26.60 -17.99
N PHE A 622 -6.66 -25.70 -17.03
CA PHE A 622 -5.66 -25.25 -16.05
C PHE A 622 -5.17 -26.37 -15.12
N ARG A 623 -5.93 -27.45 -14.98
CA ARG A 623 -5.55 -28.62 -14.17
C ARG A 623 -4.65 -29.60 -14.93
N GLN A 624 -4.55 -29.48 -16.26
CA GLN A 624 -3.74 -30.35 -17.10
C GLN A 624 -2.33 -29.80 -17.33
N GLY A 625 -2.19 -28.49 -17.40
CA GLY A 625 -0.90 -27.86 -17.54
C GLY A 625 -0.95 -26.33 -17.44
N PRO A 626 0.21 -25.68 -17.54
CA PRO A 626 0.33 -24.22 -17.45
C PRO A 626 -0.29 -23.50 -18.66
N ILE A 627 -0.98 -22.40 -18.40
CA ILE A 627 -1.55 -21.54 -19.47
C ILE A 627 -1.07 -20.11 -19.26
N TYR A 628 -0.45 -19.55 -20.29
CA TYR A 628 0.04 -18.18 -20.31
C TYR A 628 -0.94 -17.24 -21.01
N PHE A 629 -1.19 -16.11 -20.39
CA PHE A 629 -2.08 -15.05 -20.89
C PHE A 629 -1.26 -13.79 -21.08
N SER A 630 -1.20 -13.30 -22.32
CA SER A 630 -0.44 -12.11 -22.68
C SER A 630 -1.33 -10.95 -23.12
N TYR A 631 -0.87 -9.73 -22.90
CA TYR A 631 -1.61 -8.50 -23.21
C TYR A 631 -1.05 -7.67 -24.40
N PRO A 632 -0.51 -8.25 -25.49
CA PRO A 632 0.07 -7.46 -26.59
C PRO A 632 -1.00 -6.76 -27.46
N THR A 633 -2.26 -7.22 -27.36
CA THR A 633 -3.41 -6.69 -28.11
C THR A 633 -4.58 -6.45 -27.16
N LYS A 634 -5.64 -5.79 -27.65
CA LYS A 634 -6.87 -5.55 -26.87
C LYS A 634 -7.57 -6.85 -26.43
N ASP A 635 -7.45 -7.91 -27.24
CA ASP A 635 -8.13 -9.19 -27.02
C ASP A 635 -7.20 -10.19 -26.31
N GLY A 636 -5.90 -9.90 -26.22
CA GLY A 636 -4.87 -10.76 -25.65
C GLY A 636 -4.52 -11.97 -26.51
N VAL A 637 -3.61 -12.81 -26.02
CA VAL A 637 -3.32 -14.16 -26.55
C VAL A 637 -3.21 -15.13 -25.37
N ALA A 638 -3.94 -16.24 -25.44
CA ALA A 638 -3.76 -17.37 -24.52
C ALA A 638 -2.87 -18.43 -25.17
N VAL A 639 -1.93 -18.97 -24.40
CA VAL A 639 -0.95 -19.96 -24.84
C VAL A 639 -1.02 -21.14 -23.88
N PHE A 640 -1.33 -22.31 -24.42
CA PHE A 640 -1.26 -23.58 -23.71
C PHE A 640 0.18 -24.04 -23.81
N ASP A 641 0.90 -24.07 -22.68
CA ASP A 641 2.33 -24.44 -22.62
C ASP A 641 2.52 -25.94 -22.33
N TYR A 642 1.52 -26.74 -22.71
CA TYR A 642 1.49 -28.19 -22.56
C TYR A 642 0.82 -28.84 -23.78
N GLY A 643 1.09 -30.14 -23.98
CA GLY A 643 0.43 -30.93 -25.00
C GLY A 643 -0.94 -31.45 -24.52
N PRO A 644 -1.94 -31.56 -25.41
CA PRO A 644 -3.32 -31.91 -25.07
C PRO A 644 -3.55 -33.35 -24.59
#